data_AF-A0A7J7JSH6-F1
#
_entry.id   AF-A0A7J7JSH6-F1
#
_cell.length_a   1.000
_cell.length_b   1.000
_cell.length_c   1.000
_cell.angle_alpha   90.00
_cell.angle_beta   90.00
_cell.angle_gamma   90.00
#
_symmetry.space_group_name_H-M   'P 1'
#
loop_
_entity.id
_entity.type
_entity.pdbx_description
1 polymer ?
#
loop_
_entity_poly.entity_id
_entity_poly.type
_entity_poly.pdbx_seq_one_letter_code
_entity_poly.pdbx_strand_id
1 'polypeptide(L)'
;MASYLLPTMLSLCLIFCLHFSSATQSKMEIRMPNLRPSVEDYYVCTSIKVPSETYITQYEALADAGTAHHILLFGCDEPFSYDSSWECGATCKKRSSIMFAWAKNADPTKLPPDVGYHIGGHSGVNYIVMQVHYARALTKDDPPDQSGIALYTSTIKPNFTQGIFLMAANIGSIPPKQTVIYVCFTAAHLDVSCYFKSSKTIHPFAFRTHAHSLSTVISAYKRPAGHPQAKWEELGKGNPQWPQAFYPMKTKHTIQYNDIVVARCVYNSTSRDTDTHVGSKHTDEMCNFYMMYYTKGEAEYLQCGGNRIPSQAKDMPASSFELLPPNPKLDEQASGHHHHDHHGDGSSNSAVMTEVKGWYKAPADLKVGQVGGVDTNSEGHLVMFHRGSHVWDAAAFDGHEVYAKQADGAITENTLVEFNSSGNAIDSWGDNLFYLPHGITIDKDDNIWLTDVALHQVFKFTPANRNTPSLTLGQRFKPGSTETSFCKPTDVAVLSDGGFFVSDGYCNGRIMRFDKDGHLVRQWGSMAVKGLFSRKPAPNQFTVVHSLALDEARDLLCAADRNNNRMQCFQTESEFLYEYDASEGVFAIASRPKTGDMVMVTSNQNKDSGHLHLLRFSATSAELGGTFTPAEDKFHVLHDVAVSSDGSRAYIAQLSPPYVYQFSMSAETDSRQNSHQTHTFMGSSHREGSSVSSQNVPIVVAVMLIVPIACILITLLIYKIYTQKVRGSQGKFDMGNIFSGGTKRGDRVGFSPLATNEDQYTDDEDELSNEKQTFVVRP
;
A
#
# COMPACT_ATOMS: atom_id res chain seq x y z
N MET A 1 -34.09 0.79 72.65
CA MET A 1 -32.73 0.43 72.18
C MET A 1 -32.63 0.75 70.69
N ALA A 2 -32.34 2.00 70.29
CA ALA A 2 -32.45 2.41 68.87
C ALA A 2 -31.56 3.61 68.49
N SER A 3 -30.34 3.70 69.05
CA SER A 3 -29.53 4.95 68.95
C SER A 3 -28.03 4.75 68.71
N TYR A 4 -27.52 3.51 68.75
CA TYR A 4 -26.08 3.18 68.66
C TYR A 4 -25.70 2.31 67.45
N LEU A 5 -26.67 1.99 66.58
CA LEU A 5 -26.46 1.09 65.42
C LEU A 5 -26.08 1.81 64.12
N LEU A 6 -26.32 3.13 64.01
CA LEU A 6 -25.97 3.88 62.79
C LEU A 6 -24.45 4.10 62.61
N PRO A 7 -23.69 4.58 63.63
CA PRO A 7 -22.25 4.80 63.48
C PRO A 7 -21.47 3.50 63.26
N THR A 8 -21.93 2.42 63.91
CA THR A 8 -21.34 1.09 63.78
C THR A 8 -21.63 0.46 62.42
N MET A 9 -22.85 0.60 61.88
CA MET A 9 -23.15 0.16 60.51
C MET A 9 -22.38 0.96 59.45
N LEU A 10 -22.27 2.29 59.55
CA LEU A 10 -21.42 3.04 58.61
C LEU A 10 -19.94 2.68 58.71
N SER A 11 -19.41 2.48 59.93
CA SER A 11 -18.02 2.07 60.11
C SER A 11 -17.76 0.65 59.59
N LEU A 12 -18.67 -0.31 59.83
CA LEU A 12 -18.59 -1.66 59.25
C LEU A 12 -18.75 -1.65 57.73
N CYS A 13 -19.59 -0.77 57.17
CA CYS A 13 -19.73 -0.64 55.71
C CYS A 13 -18.49 0.00 55.08
N LEU A 14 -17.90 1.03 55.71
CA LEU A 14 -16.60 1.58 55.32
C LEU A 14 -15.49 0.53 55.42
N ILE A 15 -15.44 -0.27 56.49
CA ILE A 15 -14.46 -1.36 56.64
C ILE A 15 -14.69 -2.46 55.60
N PHE A 16 -15.94 -2.81 55.26
CA PHE A 16 -16.24 -3.74 54.17
C PHE A 16 -15.84 -3.17 52.80
N CYS A 17 -16.08 -1.89 52.52
CA CYS A 17 -15.62 -1.23 51.29
C CYS A 17 -14.09 -1.09 51.25
N LEU A 18 -13.43 -0.95 52.39
CA LEU A 18 -11.96 -0.99 52.55
C LEU A 18 -11.42 -2.43 52.65
N HIS A 19 -12.27 -3.46 52.58
CA HIS A 19 -11.91 -4.88 52.49
C HIS A 19 -12.46 -5.55 51.21
N PHE A 20 -13.13 -4.80 50.34
CA PHE A 20 -13.00 -5.01 48.91
C PHE A 20 -11.56 -4.67 48.53
N SER A 21 -10.70 -5.68 48.70
CA SER A 21 -9.29 -5.62 48.38
C SER A 21 -9.11 -4.98 47.02
N SER A 22 -8.31 -3.91 46.94
CA SER A 22 -7.89 -3.32 45.68
C SER A 22 -7.24 -4.43 44.88
N ALA A 23 -7.95 -4.95 43.87
CA ALA A 23 -7.49 -6.07 43.08
C ALA A 23 -6.10 -5.73 42.56
N THR A 24 -5.13 -6.59 42.88
CA THR A 24 -3.70 -6.30 42.79
C THR A 24 -3.23 -6.33 41.34
N GLN A 25 -3.71 -5.36 40.57
CA GLN A 25 -3.33 -5.08 39.20
C GLN A 25 -1.97 -4.38 39.22
N SER A 26 -0.94 -5.12 38.82
CA SER A 26 0.41 -4.61 38.66
C SER A 26 0.63 -4.14 37.23
N LYS A 27 1.52 -3.17 37.03
CA LYS A 27 1.99 -2.74 35.70
C LYS A 27 3.42 -3.23 35.51
N MET A 28 3.67 -3.97 34.44
CA MET A 28 5.01 -4.28 33.95
C MET A 28 5.22 -3.50 32.64
N GLU A 29 6.44 -3.03 32.36
CA GLU A 29 6.78 -2.43 31.08
C GLU A 29 7.98 -3.16 30.48
N ILE A 30 7.91 -3.49 29.18
CA ILE A 30 9.07 -3.86 28.35
C ILE A 30 9.30 -2.74 27.36
N ARG A 31 10.53 -2.24 27.25
CA ARG A 31 10.94 -1.09 26.43
C ARG A 31 12.29 -1.33 25.79
N MET A 32 12.52 -0.72 24.64
CA MET A 32 13.84 -0.68 24.01
C MET A 32 14.86 0.14 24.82
N PRO A 33 16.15 -0.24 24.81
CA PRO A 33 17.14 0.30 25.74
C PRO A 33 17.79 1.60 25.23
N ASN A 34 17.01 2.62 24.88
CA ASN A 34 17.50 3.88 24.27
C ASN A 34 18.29 3.65 22.96
N LEU A 35 17.71 2.88 22.05
CA LEU A 35 18.39 2.47 20.82
C LEU A 35 18.33 3.56 19.74
N ARG A 36 19.32 3.60 18.83
CA ARG A 36 19.19 4.26 17.53
C ARG A 36 19.57 3.27 16.42
N PRO A 37 18.59 2.66 15.72
CA PRO A 37 18.85 1.92 14.47
C PRO A 37 19.54 2.84 13.47
N SER A 38 20.70 2.43 12.95
CA SER A 38 21.43 3.18 11.90
C SER A 38 21.17 2.63 10.50
N VAL A 39 20.17 1.77 10.35
CA VAL A 39 19.81 1.04 9.13
C VAL A 39 18.28 0.98 9.05
N GLU A 40 17.75 0.97 7.83
CA GLU A 40 16.33 0.83 7.51
C GLU A 40 15.90 -0.65 7.55
N ASP A 41 14.59 -0.91 7.66
CA ASP A 41 13.99 -2.24 7.86
C ASP A 41 14.68 -3.13 8.94
N TYR A 42 15.10 -2.51 10.04
CA TYR A 42 15.88 -3.17 11.08
C TYR A 42 15.00 -3.79 12.17
N TYR A 43 15.24 -5.06 12.53
CA TYR A 43 14.48 -5.81 13.53
C TYR A 43 15.30 -6.02 14.81
N VAL A 44 14.91 -5.37 15.91
CA VAL A 44 15.64 -5.42 17.18
C VAL A 44 14.79 -6.05 18.26
N CYS A 45 15.43 -6.90 19.06
CA CYS A 45 14.84 -7.69 20.11
C CYS A 45 15.39 -7.29 21.46
N THR A 46 14.55 -7.29 22.49
CA THR A 46 14.93 -7.14 23.91
C THR A 46 14.07 -8.09 24.75
N SER A 47 14.39 -8.29 26.03
CA SER A 47 13.58 -9.14 26.91
C SER A 47 13.52 -8.67 28.36
N ILE A 48 12.41 -9.02 29.02
CA ILE A 48 12.25 -8.94 30.47
C ILE A 48 12.05 -10.34 31.05
N LYS A 49 12.58 -10.57 32.24
CA LYS A 49 12.29 -11.77 33.04
C LYS A 49 10.96 -11.58 33.76
N VAL A 50 10.09 -12.58 33.74
CA VAL A 50 8.86 -12.57 34.52
C VAL A 50 9.19 -12.77 36.01
N PRO A 51 8.77 -11.87 36.92
CA PRO A 51 9.24 -11.90 38.32
C PRO A 51 8.52 -12.94 39.19
N SER A 52 7.27 -13.27 38.88
CA SER A 52 6.42 -14.20 39.64
C SER A 52 5.30 -14.75 38.75
N GLU A 53 4.62 -15.81 39.19
CA GLU A 53 3.39 -16.29 38.54
C GLU A 53 2.31 -15.18 38.56
N THR A 54 1.75 -14.85 37.39
CA THR A 54 0.73 -13.79 37.24
C THR A 54 -0.01 -13.93 35.89
N TYR A 55 -1.10 -13.18 35.71
CA TYR A 55 -1.98 -13.26 34.53
C TYR A 55 -2.10 -11.89 33.86
N ILE A 56 -1.67 -11.74 32.60
CA ILE A 56 -1.85 -10.49 31.82
C ILE A 56 -3.33 -10.34 31.47
N THR A 57 -3.89 -9.15 31.70
CA THR A 57 -5.31 -8.80 31.52
C THR A 57 -5.55 -7.72 30.46
N GLN A 58 -4.54 -6.88 30.19
CA GLN A 58 -4.57 -5.84 29.15
C GLN A 58 -3.14 -5.59 28.64
N TYR A 59 -3.05 -5.35 27.33
CA TYR A 59 -1.85 -4.86 26.64
C TYR A 59 -2.07 -3.41 26.22
N GLU A 60 -1.09 -2.54 26.47
CA GLU A 60 -1.09 -1.11 26.11
C GLU A 60 0.23 -0.79 25.40
N ALA A 61 0.19 -0.08 24.28
CA ALA A 61 1.41 0.34 23.60
C ALA A 61 2.05 1.54 24.29
N LEU A 62 3.38 1.52 24.39
CA LEU A 62 4.23 2.56 24.96
C LEU A 62 5.24 3.06 23.92
N ALA A 63 4.81 3.11 22.66
CA ALA A 63 5.63 3.39 21.49
C ALA A 63 5.28 4.75 20.88
N ASP A 64 6.30 5.44 20.37
CA ASP A 64 6.08 6.53 19.42
C ASP A 64 5.93 5.92 18.03
N ALA A 65 4.79 6.21 17.40
CA ALA A 65 4.42 5.70 16.09
C ALA A 65 5.19 6.39 14.94
N GLY A 66 5.96 7.44 15.22
CA GLY A 66 7.02 7.98 14.33
C GLY A 66 8.36 7.24 14.42
N THR A 67 8.47 6.20 15.26
CA THR A 67 9.70 5.46 15.54
C THR A 67 9.56 3.96 15.29
N ALA A 68 8.54 3.31 15.87
CA ALA A 68 8.31 1.87 15.73
C ALA A 68 7.20 1.55 14.71
N HIS A 69 7.50 0.74 13.68
CA HIS A 69 6.53 0.36 12.66
C HIS A 69 5.54 -0.70 13.17
N HIS A 70 6.05 -1.76 13.80
CA HIS A 70 5.24 -2.73 14.54
C HIS A 70 6.03 -3.39 15.67
N ILE A 71 5.31 -3.97 16.64
CA ILE A 71 5.88 -4.60 17.85
C ILE A 71 5.23 -5.96 18.08
N LEU A 72 6.04 -7.02 18.20
CA LEU A 72 5.59 -8.38 18.53
C LEU A 72 6.10 -8.79 19.92
N LEU A 73 5.24 -9.38 20.75
CA LEU A 73 5.62 -9.99 22.01
C LEU A 73 5.60 -11.51 21.91
N PHE A 74 6.66 -12.14 22.41
CA PHE A 74 6.82 -13.59 22.50
C PHE A 74 7.10 -14.03 23.93
N GLY A 75 6.54 -15.17 24.33
CA GLY A 75 6.78 -15.82 25.62
C GLY A 75 7.59 -17.09 25.47
N CYS A 76 8.59 -17.28 26.33
CA CYS A 76 9.45 -18.47 26.32
C CYS A 76 10.21 -18.71 27.63
N ASP A 77 10.85 -19.88 27.75
CA ASP A 77 11.69 -20.24 28.91
C ASP A 77 13.05 -19.53 28.94
N GLU A 78 13.62 -19.22 27.77
CA GLU A 78 14.88 -18.48 27.63
C GLU A 78 14.86 -17.61 26.36
N PRO A 79 15.20 -16.31 26.47
CA PRO A 79 15.41 -15.43 25.31
C PRO A 79 16.64 -15.88 24.52
N PHE A 80 16.76 -15.48 23.26
CA PHE A 80 17.89 -15.86 22.42
C PHE A 80 19.22 -15.35 22.99
N SER A 81 19.31 -14.04 23.28
CA SER A 81 20.40 -13.46 24.08
C SER A 81 19.89 -12.93 25.43
N TYR A 82 20.83 -12.70 26.35
CA TYR A 82 20.63 -12.00 27.62
C TYR A 82 21.16 -10.55 27.61
N ASP A 83 21.61 -10.06 26.44
CA ASP A 83 21.97 -8.66 26.23
C ASP A 83 20.76 -7.72 26.35
N SER A 84 21.00 -6.41 26.58
CA SER A 84 19.94 -5.42 26.65
C SER A 84 19.11 -5.31 25.36
N SER A 85 19.75 -5.57 24.21
CA SER A 85 19.09 -5.76 22.92
C SER A 85 19.99 -6.52 21.94
N TRP A 86 19.39 -7.25 21.00
CA TRP A 86 20.08 -7.97 19.92
C TRP A 86 19.28 -7.93 18.62
N GLU A 87 19.89 -8.25 17.48
CA GLU A 87 19.22 -8.35 16.18
C GLU A 87 18.35 -9.60 16.09
N CYS A 88 17.08 -9.49 15.68
CA CYS A 88 16.06 -10.52 15.83
C CYS A 88 16.18 -11.77 14.92
N GLY A 89 17.38 -12.20 14.51
CA GLY A 89 17.57 -13.45 13.77
C GLY A 89 16.97 -14.68 14.48
N ALA A 90 16.87 -14.62 15.81
CA ALA A 90 15.98 -15.47 16.61
C ALA A 90 15.50 -14.73 17.88
N THR A 91 14.29 -15.06 18.35
CA THR A 91 13.67 -14.44 19.54
C THR A 91 13.95 -15.23 20.83
N CYS A 92 13.87 -16.56 20.79
CA CYS A 92 14.11 -17.45 21.93
C CYS A 92 15.03 -18.61 21.53
N LYS A 93 15.75 -19.21 22.50
CA LYS A 93 16.66 -20.36 22.22
C LYS A 93 15.94 -21.67 21.87
N LYS A 94 14.67 -21.78 22.23
CA LYS A 94 13.88 -23.02 22.22
C LYS A 94 12.50 -22.71 21.63
N ARG A 95 11.41 -23.14 22.28
CA ARG A 95 10.06 -22.75 21.89
C ARG A 95 9.86 -21.25 22.10
N SER A 96 9.15 -20.63 21.16
CA SER A 96 8.69 -19.25 21.23
C SER A 96 7.20 -19.26 20.91
N SER A 97 6.37 -18.68 21.77
CA SER A 97 4.94 -18.47 21.52
C SER A 97 4.71 -16.98 21.34
N ILE A 98 4.13 -16.54 20.22
CA ILE A 98 3.59 -15.18 20.16
C ILE A 98 2.52 -15.02 21.25
N MET A 99 2.45 -13.86 21.87
CA MET A 99 1.49 -13.51 22.93
C MET A 99 0.57 -12.38 22.48
N PHE A 100 1.16 -11.37 21.82
CA PHE A 100 0.52 -10.15 21.40
C PHE A 100 1.26 -9.54 20.19
N ALA A 101 0.54 -8.74 19.41
CA ALA A 101 1.08 -7.97 18.30
C ALA A 101 0.40 -6.61 18.25
N TRP A 102 1.20 -5.54 18.29
CA TRP A 102 0.77 -4.17 18.04
C TRP A 102 1.35 -3.70 16.71
N ALA A 103 0.60 -2.87 16.01
CA ALA A 103 1.06 -2.13 14.86
C ALA A 103 0.58 -0.68 14.97
N LYS A 104 1.21 0.19 14.20
CA LYS A 104 1.03 1.65 14.24
C LYS A 104 -0.44 2.09 14.43
N ASN A 105 -0.67 2.96 15.41
CA ASN A 105 -1.97 3.56 15.75
C ASN A 105 -3.10 2.57 16.12
N ALA A 106 -2.79 1.33 16.51
CA ALA A 106 -3.77 0.39 17.05
C ALA A 106 -4.15 0.68 18.52
N ASP A 107 -5.45 0.56 18.84
CA ASP A 107 -6.02 0.77 20.18
C ASP A 107 -5.48 -0.21 21.26
N PRO A 108 -5.47 0.18 22.55
CA PRO A 108 -5.10 -0.71 23.65
C PRO A 108 -5.95 -1.99 23.71
N THR A 109 -5.31 -3.15 23.56
CA THR A 109 -5.99 -4.44 23.53
C THR A 109 -6.29 -4.94 24.95
N LYS A 110 -7.53 -4.70 25.39
CA LYS A 110 -8.11 -5.28 26.59
C LYS A 110 -8.59 -6.70 26.30
N LEU A 111 -8.25 -7.66 27.17
CA LEU A 111 -8.81 -9.00 27.07
C LEU A 111 -10.30 -8.99 27.50
N PRO A 112 -11.10 -9.99 27.09
CA PRO A 112 -12.47 -10.11 27.57
C PRO A 112 -12.52 -10.22 29.11
N PRO A 113 -13.62 -9.80 29.76
CA PRO A 113 -13.75 -9.93 31.21
C PRO A 113 -13.50 -11.37 31.67
N ASP A 114 -12.74 -11.53 32.76
CA ASP A 114 -12.38 -12.84 33.34
C ASP A 114 -11.54 -13.76 32.41
N VAL A 115 -10.76 -13.14 31.51
CA VAL A 115 -9.71 -13.79 30.69
C VAL A 115 -8.33 -13.22 31.06
N GLY A 116 -7.29 -14.07 31.10
CA GLY A 116 -5.91 -13.60 31.17
C GLY A 116 -4.85 -14.56 30.60
N TYR A 117 -3.74 -14.03 30.10
CA TYR A 117 -2.59 -14.83 29.64
C TYR A 117 -1.68 -15.17 30.83
N HIS A 118 -1.49 -16.46 31.10
CA HIS A 118 -0.67 -16.94 32.23
C HIS A 118 0.83 -16.83 31.93
N ILE A 119 1.59 -16.21 32.84
CA ILE A 119 3.06 -16.06 32.75
C ILE A 119 3.73 -16.36 34.09
N GLY A 120 5.02 -16.72 34.06
CA GLY A 120 5.79 -17.10 35.23
C GLY A 120 5.36 -18.47 35.80
N GLY A 121 5.87 -18.82 36.97
CA GLY A 121 5.50 -20.06 37.68
C GLY A 121 5.66 -21.30 36.80
N HIS A 122 4.56 -21.99 36.53
CA HIS A 122 4.52 -23.23 35.74
C HIS A 122 4.03 -23.04 34.29
N SER A 123 3.86 -21.80 33.82
CA SER A 123 3.32 -21.48 32.47
C SER A 123 4.23 -21.85 31.29
N GLY A 124 5.54 -22.01 31.51
CA GLY A 124 6.55 -22.09 30.43
C GLY A 124 6.88 -20.74 29.78
N VAL A 125 6.40 -19.63 30.35
CA VAL A 125 6.75 -18.26 29.94
C VAL A 125 7.50 -17.58 31.09
N ASN A 126 8.81 -17.83 31.14
CA ASN A 126 9.72 -17.29 32.15
C ASN A 126 10.34 -15.95 31.73
N TYR A 127 10.37 -15.66 30.43
CA TYR A 127 10.75 -14.39 29.84
C TYR A 127 9.72 -13.95 28.80
N ILE A 128 9.58 -12.64 28.65
CA ILE A 128 8.85 -11.99 27.56
C ILE A 128 9.89 -11.29 26.68
N VAL A 129 9.95 -11.68 25.41
CA VAL A 129 10.80 -11.09 24.38
C VAL A 129 9.95 -10.14 23.55
N MET A 130 10.43 -8.92 23.36
CA MET A 130 9.80 -7.92 22.48
C MET A 130 10.68 -7.70 21.26
N GLN A 131 10.10 -7.93 20.09
CA GLN A 131 10.65 -7.57 18.79
C GLN A 131 10.01 -6.25 18.34
N VAL A 132 10.82 -5.28 17.93
CA VAL A 132 10.40 -4.03 17.28
C VAL A 132 10.96 -4.02 15.86
N HIS A 133 10.11 -3.67 14.89
CA HIS A 133 10.52 -3.37 13.53
C HIS A 133 10.64 -1.86 13.33
N TYR A 134 11.79 -1.40 12.83
CA TYR A 134 12.06 -0.01 12.48
C TYR A 134 12.18 0.13 10.97
N ALA A 135 11.17 0.70 10.31
CA ALA A 135 11.18 0.90 8.86
C ALA A 135 12.26 1.92 8.43
N ARG A 136 12.55 2.92 9.27
CA ARG A 136 13.57 3.95 9.02
C ARG A 136 14.74 3.89 10.01
N ALA A 137 15.90 4.37 9.58
CA ALA A 137 16.98 4.71 10.48
C ALA A 137 16.62 5.93 11.36
N LEU A 138 17.19 5.99 12.56
CA LEU A 138 17.13 7.15 13.44
C LEU A 138 18.43 7.96 13.32
N THR A 139 18.28 9.24 13.03
CA THR A 139 19.37 10.19 12.87
C THR A 139 20.00 10.58 14.22
N LYS A 140 20.99 11.47 14.21
CA LYS A 140 21.55 12.04 15.45
C LYS A 140 20.58 13.00 16.14
N ASP A 141 19.70 13.62 15.36
CA ASP A 141 18.73 14.62 15.79
C ASP A 141 17.43 13.98 16.28
N ASP A 142 17.12 12.75 15.83
CA ASP A 142 16.08 11.90 16.41
C ASP A 142 16.39 11.55 17.88
N PRO A 143 15.39 11.50 18.78
CA PRO A 143 15.55 10.94 20.12
C PRO A 143 15.86 9.42 20.06
N PRO A 144 16.55 8.85 21.06
CA PRO A 144 16.76 7.42 21.13
C PRO A 144 15.46 6.69 21.50
N ASP A 145 15.20 5.55 20.88
CA ASP A 145 13.94 4.81 21.05
C ASP A 145 13.82 4.16 22.44
N GLN A 146 12.64 4.36 23.04
CA GLN A 146 12.18 3.67 24.25
C GLN A 146 10.80 3.01 24.03
N SER A 147 10.47 2.69 22.79
CA SER A 147 9.20 2.09 22.40
C SER A 147 9.03 0.73 23.09
N GLY A 148 7.79 0.42 23.45
CA GLY A 148 7.52 -0.66 24.38
C GLY A 148 6.06 -1.08 24.47
N ILE A 149 5.80 -2.03 25.37
CA ILE A 149 4.45 -2.50 25.73
C ILE A 149 4.31 -2.51 27.26
N ALA A 150 3.19 -1.96 27.73
CA ALA A 150 2.69 -2.09 29.08
C ALA A 150 1.83 -3.34 29.20
N LEU A 151 2.09 -4.11 30.25
CA LEU A 151 1.40 -5.35 30.60
C LEU A 151 0.73 -5.17 31.96
N TYR A 152 -0.60 -5.08 31.94
CA TYR A 152 -1.41 -5.01 33.15
C TYR A 152 -1.68 -6.42 33.65
N THR A 153 -1.06 -6.82 34.76
CA THR A 153 -1.12 -8.19 35.28
C THR A 153 -1.89 -8.28 36.59
N SER A 154 -2.51 -9.43 36.84
CA SER A 154 -3.24 -9.74 38.08
C SER A 154 -2.72 -11.04 38.68
N THR A 155 -2.56 -11.07 40.00
CA THR A 155 -2.31 -12.31 40.76
C THR A 155 -3.57 -13.13 41.01
N ILE A 156 -4.76 -12.57 40.78
CA ILE A 156 -6.03 -13.30 40.83
C ILE A 156 -6.14 -14.14 39.56
N LYS A 157 -6.19 -15.48 39.70
CA LYS A 157 -6.36 -16.39 38.57
C LYS A 157 -7.75 -16.19 37.93
N PRO A 158 -7.85 -15.87 36.63
CA PRO A 158 -9.12 -15.78 35.92
C PRO A 158 -9.74 -17.17 35.69
N ASN A 159 -11.06 -17.24 35.50
CA ASN A 159 -11.74 -18.51 35.17
C ASN A 159 -11.39 -19.02 33.77
N PHE A 160 -10.96 -18.13 32.88
CA PHE A 160 -10.52 -18.45 31.52
C PHE A 160 -9.09 -17.96 31.27
N THR A 161 -8.29 -18.76 30.56
CA THR A 161 -6.95 -18.36 30.12
C THR A 161 -6.90 -18.06 28.64
N GLN A 162 -6.08 -17.08 28.25
CA GLN A 162 -5.80 -16.75 26.84
C GLN A 162 -4.82 -17.77 26.25
N GLY A 163 -5.11 -18.27 25.05
CA GLY A 163 -4.18 -19.04 24.21
C GLY A 163 -4.07 -18.45 22.80
N ILE A 164 -3.10 -18.96 22.04
CA ILE A 164 -2.96 -18.70 20.60
C ILE A 164 -3.17 -20.00 19.82
N PHE A 165 -3.97 -19.92 18.76
CA PHE A 165 -4.07 -20.96 17.75
C PHE A 165 -3.54 -20.41 16.41
N LEU A 166 -2.38 -20.90 15.97
CA LEU A 166 -1.79 -20.56 14.68
C LEU A 166 -2.23 -21.55 13.59
N MET A 167 -2.80 -21.05 12.51
CA MET A 167 -2.89 -21.77 11.24
C MET A 167 -1.79 -21.25 10.32
N ALA A 168 -0.85 -22.12 9.93
CA ALA A 168 0.30 -21.78 9.09
C ALA A 168 0.48 -22.75 7.91
N ALA A 169 0.88 -22.25 6.74
CA ALA A 169 1.44 -23.12 5.71
C ALA A 169 2.89 -23.49 6.09
N ASN A 170 3.22 -24.78 6.03
CA ASN A 170 4.58 -25.27 6.29
C ASN A 170 5.41 -25.42 5.01
N ILE A 171 4.72 -25.61 3.87
CA ILE A 171 5.27 -25.79 2.53
C ILE A 171 4.24 -25.26 1.51
N GLY A 172 4.72 -24.82 0.35
CA GLY A 172 3.92 -24.36 -0.76
C GLY A 172 4.80 -23.64 -1.79
N SER A 173 4.36 -23.63 -3.05
CA SER A 173 4.86 -22.71 -4.06
C SER A 173 3.71 -21.87 -4.58
N ILE A 174 3.99 -20.60 -4.81
CA ILE A 174 3.14 -19.60 -5.45
C ILE A 174 3.79 -19.34 -6.82
N PRO A 175 3.21 -19.89 -7.92
CA PRO A 175 3.77 -19.68 -9.25
C PRO A 175 3.86 -18.18 -9.60
N PRO A 176 4.78 -17.76 -10.48
CA PRO A 176 4.87 -16.38 -10.92
C PRO A 176 3.68 -15.99 -11.81
N LYS A 177 3.49 -14.67 -11.97
CA LYS A 177 2.49 -14.07 -12.88
C LYS A 177 1.02 -14.46 -12.62
N GLN A 178 0.67 -14.88 -11.40
CA GLN A 178 -0.70 -15.17 -11.00
C GLN A 178 -1.36 -13.91 -10.41
N THR A 179 -2.66 -13.72 -10.67
CA THR A 179 -3.43 -12.57 -10.17
C THR A 179 -4.80 -12.99 -9.64
N VAL A 180 -5.42 -12.15 -8.82
CA VAL A 180 -6.68 -12.44 -8.14
C VAL A 180 -7.86 -12.07 -9.03
N ILE A 181 -8.28 -13.01 -9.88
CA ILE A 181 -9.44 -12.84 -10.77
C ILE A 181 -10.73 -13.13 -9.98
N TYR A 182 -11.56 -12.10 -9.78
CA TYR A 182 -12.80 -12.10 -8.96
C TYR A 182 -13.90 -13.13 -9.30
N VAL A 183 -13.70 -14.01 -10.29
CA VAL A 183 -14.73 -14.92 -10.83
C VAL A 183 -14.19 -16.35 -11.10
N CYS A 184 -12.92 -16.66 -10.83
CA CYS A 184 -12.35 -17.96 -11.26
C CYS A 184 -11.37 -18.60 -10.27
N PHE A 185 -11.31 -19.93 -10.28
CA PHE A 185 -10.44 -20.80 -9.46
C PHE A 185 -8.94 -20.73 -9.84
N THR A 186 -8.52 -19.64 -10.49
CA THR A 186 -7.16 -19.43 -11.03
C THR A 186 -6.31 -18.48 -10.19
N ALA A 187 -6.85 -17.89 -9.12
CA ALA A 187 -6.06 -17.11 -8.18
C ALA A 187 -5.07 -18.04 -7.45
N ALA A 188 -3.79 -17.65 -7.38
CA ALA A 188 -2.81 -18.38 -6.58
C ALA A 188 -3.21 -18.32 -5.11
N HIS A 189 -3.28 -19.48 -4.46
CA HIS A 189 -3.69 -19.58 -3.06
C HIS A 189 -2.99 -20.74 -2.37
N LEU A 190 -2.81 -20.60 -1.06
CA LEU A 190 -2.38 -21.66 -0.17
C LEU A 190 -3.44 -21.88 0.91
N ASP A 191 -3.85 -23.14 1.06
CA ASP A 191 -4.81 -23.58 2.06
C ASP A 191 -4.10 -24.23 3.25
N VAL A 192 -4.57 -23.93 4.44
CA VAL A 192 -4.14 -24.54 5.70
C VAL A 192 -5.36 -25.17 6.35
N SER A 193 -5.36 -26.48 6.58
CA SER A 193 -6.59 -27.19 6.93
C SER A 193 -6.33 -28.32 7.93
N CYS A 194 -7.14 -28.37 8.99
CA CYS A 194 -7.04 -29.41 10.03
C CYS A 194 -8.41 -29.74 10.63
N TYR A 195 -8.54 -30.96 11.14
CA TYR A 195 -9.44 -31.22 12.27
C TYR A 195 -8.84 -30.62 13.54
N PHE A 196 -9.64 -29.91 14.32
CA PHE A 196 -9.26 -29.44 15.65
C PHE A 196 -9.12 -30.62 16.62
N LYS A 197 -8.02 -30.71 17.37
CA LYS A 197 -7.68 -31.90 18.19
C LYS A 197 -7.42 -31.64 19.68
N SER A 198 -7.50 -30.41 20.18
CA SER A 198 -7.52 -30.21 21.64
C SER A 198 -8.83 -30.76 22.21
N SER A 199 -8.75 -31.34 23.41
CA SER A 199 -9.92 -31.78 24.18
C SER A 199 -10.68 -30.62 24.83
N LYS A 200 -10.07 -29.43 24.86
CA LYS A 200 -10.68 -28.19 25.36
C LYS A 200 -11.44 -27.49 24.25
N THR A 201 -12.67 -27.10 24.53
CA THR A 201 -13.42 -26.15 23.71
C THR A 201 -12.78 -24.77 23.80
N ILE A 202 -12.60 -24.09 22.66
CA ILE A 202 -11.99 -22.76 22.61
C ILE A 202 -12.95 -21.72 22.03
N HIS A 203 -12.80 -20.48 22.49
CA HIS A 203 -13.59 -19.34 22.05
C HIS A 203 -12.65 -18.27 21.46
N PRO A 204 -12.44 -18.26 20.14
CA PRO A 204 -11.71 -17.19 19.46
C PRO A 204 -12.38 -15.82 19.67
N PHE A 205 -11.57 -14.78 19.87
CA PHE A 205 -12.06 -13.41 20.10
C PHE A 205 -11.29 -12.31 19.34
N ALA A 206 -10.07 -12.59 18.89
CA ALA A 206 -9.30 -11.71 18.00
C ALA A 206 -8.41 -12.53 17.05
N PHE A 207 -8.03 -11.96 15.91
CA PHE A 207 -7.20 -12.61 14.90
C PHE A 207 -6.15 -11.68 14.29
N ARG A 208 -5.02 -12.24 13.83
CA ARG A 208 -3.96 -11.55 13.09
C ARG A 208 -3.67 -12.30 11.80
N THR A 209 -3.66 -11.59 10.69
CA THR A 209 -3.21 -12.08 9.37
C THR A 209 -1.76 -11.67 9.12
N HIS A 210 -0.94 -12.58 8.59
CA HIS A 210 0.45 -12.30 8.24
C HIS A 210 0.90 -13.10 7.01
N ALA A 211 1.55 -12.36 6.12
CA ALA A 211 2.22 -12.79 4.90
C ALA A 211 3.32 -11.75 4.58
N HIS A 212 4.04 -11.95 3.49
CA HIS A 212 4.91 -10.94 2.89
C HIS A 212 4.14 -10.19 1.78
N SER A 213 4.83 -9.65 0.77
CA SER A 213 4.30 -8.63 -0.15
C SER A 213 3.35 -9.11 -1.26
N LEU A 214 3.07 -10.42 -1.37
CA LEU A 214 2.21 -10.97 -2.44
C LEU A 214 0.80 -11.29 -1.95
N SER A 215 0.59 -11.63 -0.68
CA SER A 215 -0.76 -12.01 -0.22
C SER A 215 -1.69 -10.81 -0.11
N THR A 216 -2.87 -10.89 -0.72
CA THR A 216 -3.84 -9.79 -0.78
C THR A 216 -5.01 -9.98 0.18
N VAL A 217 -5.32 -11.21 0.57
CA VAL A 217 -6.31 -11.53 1.61
C VAL A 217 -6.00 -12.88 2.23
N ILE A 218 -6.16 -12.97 3.55
CA ILE A 218 -6.21 -14.22 4.30
C ILE A 218 -7.57 -14.32 5.00
N SER A 219 -8.26 -15.43 4.79
CA SER A 219 -9.55 -15.72 5.41
C SER A 219 -9.52 -17.06 6.14
N ALA A 220 -10.26 -17.19 7.25
CA ALA A 220 -10.38 -18.45 7.99
C ALA A 220 -11.84 -18.77 8.32
N TYR A 221 -12.19 -20.05 8.23
CA TYR A 221 -13.55 -20.57 8.41
C TYR A 221 -13.55 -21.86 9.24
N LYS A 222 -14.69 -22.18 9.86
CA LYS A 222 -14.95 -23.50 10.48
C LYS A 222 -16.24 -24.17 9.99
N ARG A 223 -16.28 -25.50 10.10
CA ARG A 223 -17.47 -26.35 9.86
C ARG A 223 -17.42 -27.57 10.78
N PRO A 224 -18.54 -28.01 11.41
CA PRO A 224 -18.55 -29.27 12.17
C PRO A 224 -18.24 -30.48 11.28
N ALA A 225 -17.30 -31.35 11.70
CA ALA A 225 -17.00 -32.57 10.96
C ALA A 225 -18.18 -33.54 10.95
N GLY A 226 -18.30 -34.33 9.87
CA GLY A 226 -19.42 -35.25 9.68
C GLY A 226 -20.72 -34.58 9.20
N HIS A 227 -20.79 -33.25 9.20
CA HIS A 227 -21.95 -32.48 8.74
C HIS A 227 -21.60 -31.66 7.47
N PRO A 228 -21.45 -32.29 6.29
CA PRO A 228 -21.06 -31.58 5.06
C PRO A 228 -22.09 -30.53 4.61
N GLN A 229 -23.35 -30.70 4.99
CA GLN A 229 -24.46 -29.76 4.75
C GLN A 229 -24.45 -28.56 5.73
N ALA A 230 -23.60 -28.55 6.75
CA ALA A 230 -23.48 -27.39 7.64
C ALA A 230 -22.79 -26.24 6.92
N LYS A 231 -23.36 -25.03 7.04
CA LYS A 231 -22.77 -23.80 6.49
C LYS A 231 -21.43 -23.50 7.17
N TRP A 232 -20.44 -23.08 6.39
CA TRP A 232 -19.20 -22.53 6.91
C TRP A 232 -19.43 -21.24 7.70
N GLU A 233 -18.85 -21.16 8.89
CA GLU A 233 -18.75 -19.93 9.68
C GLU A 233 -17.42 -19.24 9.40
N GLU A 234 -17.42 -17.96 9.03
CA GLU A 234 -16.19 -17.16 8.94
C GLU A 234 -15.69 -16.82 10.35
N LEU A 235 -14.45 -17.22 10.66
CA LEU A 235 -13.76 -16.87 11.91
C LEU A 235 -13.12 -15.48 11.83
N GLY A 236 -12.68 -15.09 10.63
CA GLY A 236 -12.16 -13.77 10.34
C GLY A 236 -11.56 -13.69 8.93
N LYS A 237 -11.46 -12.47 8.41
CA LYS A 237 -10.85 -12.13 7.12
C LYS A 237 -10.04 -10.86 7.30
N GLY A 238 -8.79 -10.85 6.84
CA GLY A 238 -7.86 -9.72 6.93
C GLY A 238 -7.02 -9.57 5.65
N ASN A 239 -6.68 -8.34 5.30
CA ASN A 239 -5.63 -8.05 4.33
C ASN A 239 -4.29 -8.07 5.09
N PRO A 240 -3.32 -8.95 4.76
CA PRO A 240 -2.05 -9.00 5.47
C PRO A 240 -1.11 -7.81 5.13
N GLN A 241 -1.44 -6.96 4.14
CA GLN A 241 -0.74 -5.70 3.92
C GLN A 241 -1.20 -4.58 4.87
N TRP A 242 -2.36 -4.73 5.52
CA TRP A 242 -2.79 -3.84 6.61
C TRP A 242 -1.95 -4.05 7.88
N PRO A 243 -1.96 -3.11 8.84
CA PRO A 243 -1.16 -3.19 10.06
C PRO A 243 -1.37 -4.53 10.78
N GLN A 244 -0.31 -5.35 10.86
CA GLN A 244 -0.44 -6.75 11.26
C GLN A 244 -0.57 -6.92 12.80
N ALA A 245 -1.56 -6.25 13.39
CA ALA A 245 -1.98 -6.38 14.78
C ALA A 245 -3.05 -7.48 14.95
N PHE A 246 -3.55 -7.66 16.18
CA PHE A 246 -4.73 -8.49 16.44
C PHE A 246 -6.02 -7.68 16.36
N TYR A 247 -6.86 -7.98 15.37
CA TYR A 247 -8.17 -7.39 15.16
C TYR A 247 -9.27 -8.16 15.92
N PRO A 248 -10.25 -7.49 16.56
CA PRO A 248 -11.36 -8.16 17.24
C PRO A 248 -12.26 -8.91 16.24
N MET A 249 -12.74 -10.08 16.63
CA MET A 249 -13.70 -10.85 15.84
C MET A 249 -15.10 -10.24 15.92
N LYS A 250 -15.75 -10.07 14.76
CA LYS A 250 -17.10 -9.47 14.63
C LYS A 250 -18.20 -10.34 15.27
N THR A 251 -17.96 -11.64 15.36
CA THR A 251 -18.92 -12.66 15.81
C THR A 251 -18.25 -13.60 16.82
N LYS A 252 -19.03 -14.08 17.80
CA LYS A 252 -18.53 -15.02 18.81
C LYS A 252 -18.59 -16.44 18.24
N HIS A 253 -17.43 -17.09 18.13
CA HIS A 253 -17.33 -18.47 17.68
C HIS A 253 -16.88 -19.40 18.80
N THR A 254 -17.19 -20.68 18.61
CA THR A 254 -16.73 -21.78 19.46
C THR A 254 -16.18 -22.85 18.55
N ILE A 255 -14.95 -23.30 18.80
CA ILE A 255 -14.32 -24.44 18.12
C ILE A 255 -14.21 -25.57 19.14
N GLN A 256 -14.70 -26.75 18.75
CA GLN A 256 -14.77 -27.96 19.58
C GLN A 256 -13.93 -29.09 19.01
N TYR A 257 -13.72 -30.14 19.80
CA TYR A 257 -12.99 -31.32 19.36
C TYR A 257 -13.58 -31.88 18.05
N ASN A 258 -12.70 -32.11 17.08
CA ASN A 258 -12.98 -32.59 15.74
C ASN A 258 -13.69 -31.63 14.78
N ASP A 259 -13.94 -30.36 15.13
CA ASP A 259 -14.36 -29.34 14.14
C ASP A 259 -13.32 -29.23 13.01
N ILE A 260 -13.78 -28.99 11.78
CA ILE A 260 -12.92 -28.64 10.64
C ILE A 260 -12.62 -27.14 10.73
N VAL A 261 -11.34 -26.78 10.67
CA VAL A 261 -10.89 -25.40 10.46
C VAL A 261 -10.06 -25.33 9.18
N VAL A 262 -10.32 -24.29 8.38
CA VAL A 262 -9.54 -24.01 7.16
C VAL A 262 -9.24 -22.52 7.07
N ALA A 263 -7.99 -22.18 6.78
CA ALA A 263 -7.57 -20.84 6.37
C ALA A 263 -7.08 -20.88 4.93
N ARG A 264 -7.36 -19.82 4.16
CA ARG A 264 -6.93 -19.62 2.78
C ARG A 264 -6.21 -18.28 2.67
N CYS A 265 -4.98 -18.31 2.19
CA CYS A 265 -4.22 -17.14 1.81
C CYS A 265 -4.24 -17.03 0.28
N VAL A 266 -4.60 -15.87 -0.25
CA VAL A 266 -4.66 -15.59 -1.69
C VAL A 266 -3.55 -14.62 -2.06
N TYR A 267 -2.93 -14.81 -3.23
CA TYR A 267 -1.72 -14.12 -3.65
C TYR A 267 -1.87 -13.45 -5.02
N ASN A 268 -1.23 -12.29 -5.15
CA ASN A 268 -0.94 -11.61 -6.40
C ASN A 268 0.58 -11.68 -6.64
N SER A 269 1.02 -12.54 -7.57
CA SER A 269 2.42 -12.78 -7.91
C SER A 269 2.82 -12.19 -9.28
N THR A 270 2.06 -11.23 -9.81
CA THR A 270 2.37 -10.51 -11.07
C THR A 270 3.76 -9.88 -11.08
N SER A 271 4.22 -9.40 -9.92
CA SER A 271 5.55 -8.82 -9.71
C SER A 271 6.70 -9.83 -9.67
N ARG A 272 6.42 -11.15 -9.62
CA ARG A 272 7.45 -12.21 -9.55
C ARG A 272 7.62 -12.89 -10.90
N ASP A 273 8.85 -13.26 -11.23
CA ASP A 273 9.21 -14.01 -12.46
C ASP A 273 9.50 -15.50 -12.20
N THR A 274 9.67 -15.89 -10.93
CA THR A 274 9.95 -17.26 -10.48
C THR A 274 9.01 -17.70 -9.36
N ASP A 275 8.90 -19.02 -9.17
CA ASP A 275 8.11 -19.67 -8.12
C ASP A 275 8.51 -19.16 -6.72
N THR A 276 7.58 -18.47 -6.06
CA THR A 276 7.79 -17.93 -4.72
C THR A 276 7.36 -18.98 -3.69
N HIS A 277 8.32 -19.44 -2.89
CA HIS A 277 8.12 -20.55 -1.96
C HIS A 277 7.72 -20.06 -0.56
N VAL A 278 7.06 -20.92 0.20
CA VAL A 278 6.82 -20.66 1.63
C VAL A 278 8.15 -20.66 2.40
N GLY A 279 8.44 -19.57 3.12
CA GLY A 279 9.72 -19.35 3.79
C GLY A 279 9.70 -18.15 4.73
N SER A 280 10.88 -17.65 5.12
CA SER A 280 11.04 -16.64 6.18
C SER A 280 11.83 -15.40 5.78
N LYS A 281 12.21 -15.27 4.50
CA LYS A 281 12.81 -14.05 3.94
C LYS A 281 11.72 -13.21 3.27
N HIS A 282 11.94 -11.91 3.11
CA HIS A 282 11.05 -11.04 2.31
C HIS A 282 10.87 -11.50 0.85
N THR A 283 11.85 -12.26 0.31
CA THR A 283 11.77 -12.91 -1.01
C THR A 283 10.84 -14.12 -1.04
N ASP A 284 10.61 -14.74 0.11
CA ASP A 284 9.73 -15.90 0.26
C ASP A 284 8.30 -15.40 0.54
N GLU A 285 7.37 -16.29 0.87
CA GLU A 285 6.04 -15.93 1.37
C GLU A 285 5.62 -16.71 2.63
N MET A 286 4.59 -16.24 3.32
CA MET A 286 3.93 -16.92 4.43
C MET A 286 2.41 -16.98 4.25
N CYS A 287 1.78 -17.87 5.01
CA CYS A 287 0.32 -18.01 5.07
C CYS A 287 -0.09 -18.23 6.52
N ASN A 288 -0.07 -17.17 7.34
CA ASN A 288 -0.28 -17.27 8.77
C ASN A 288 -1.55 -16.55 9.22
N PHE A 289 -2.48 -17.30 9.81
CA PHE A 289 -3.66 -16.81 10.50
C PHE A 289 -3.58 -17.19 11.97
N TYR A 290 -3.30 -16.22 12.84
CA TYR A 290 -3.26 -16.40 14.28
C TYR A 290 -4.62 -16.06 14.88
N MET A 291 -5.12 -16.87 15.80
CA MET A 291 -6.30 -16.57 16.61
C MET A 291 -5.91 -16.45 18.08
N MET A 292 -6.24 -15.33 18.70
CA MET A 292 -6.38 -15.27 20.16
C MET A 292 -7.71 -15.93 20.54
N TYR A 293 -7.63 -16.88 21.47
CA TYR A 293 -8.80 -17.55 22.02
C TYR A 293 -8.74 -17.56 23.55
N TYR A 294 -9.89 -17.77 24.20
CA TYR A 294 -9.94 -18.12 25.61
C TYR A 294 -10.54 -19.52 25.81
N THR A 295 -10.12 -20.21 26.87
CA THR A 295 -10.64 -21.53 27.27
C THR A 295 -10.65 -21.68 28.78
N LYS A 296 -11.38 -22.69 29.29
CA LYS A 296 -11.49 -22.96 30.72
C LYS A 296 -10.36 -23.88 31.19
N GLY A 297 -9.74 -23.53 32.31
CA GLY A 297 -8.50 -24.16 32.75
C GLY A 297 -7.28 -23.55 32.05
N GLU A 298 -6.22 -24.33 31.85
CA GLU A 298 -4.96 -23.85 31.29
C GLU A 298 -4.99 -23.85 29.74
N ALA A 299 -4.50 -22.78 29.11
CA ALA A 299 -4.45 -22.67 27.66
C ALA A 299 -3.30 -23.50 27.06
N GLU A 300 -3.33 -23.67 25.74
CA GLU A 300 -2.34 -24.42 24.97
C GLU A 300 -1.84 -23.51 23.82
N TYR A 301 -0.59 -23.69 23.38
CA TYR A 301 -0.20 -23.18 22.08
C TYR A 301 -0.63 -24.19 21.02
N LEU A 302 -1.68 -23.85 20.27
CA LEU A 302 -2.26 -24.74 19.26
C LEU A 302 -1.71 -24.37 17.87
N GLN A 303 -1.48 -25.38 17.03
CA GLN A 303 -1.01 -25.16 15.66
C GLN A 303 -1.67 -26.11 14.66
N CYS A 304 -2.18 -25.55 13.57
CA CYS A 304 -2.51 -26.26 12.34
C CYS A 304 -1.44 -25.94 11.29
N GLY A 305 -0.53 -26.89 11.04
CA GLY A 305 0.51 -26.76 10.01
C GLY A 305 0.15 -27.53 8.74
N GLY A 306 -0.01 -26.81 7.63
CA GLY A 306 -0.24 -27.33 6.27
C GLY A 306 -1.69 -27.75 5.94
N ASN A 307 -1.90 -28.18 4.69
CA ASN A 307 -3.20 -28.59 4.15
C ASN A 307 -3.47 -30.08 4.42
N ARG A 308 -3.99 -30.44 5.60
CA ARG A 308 -4.15 -31.85 6.02
C ARG A 308 -5.46 -32.50 5.56
N ILE A 309 -6.44 -31.70 5.16
CA ILE A 309 -7.76 -32.14 4.65
C ILE A 309 -8.13 -31.35 3.37
N PRO A 310 -7.32 -31.44 2.29
CA PRO A 310 -7.47 -30.60 1.09
C PRO A 310 -8.82 -30.75 0.37
N SER A 311 -9.51 -31.90 0.52
CA SER A 311 -10.88 -32.05 0.03
C SER A 311 -11.87 -31.09 0.71
N GLN A 312 -11.70 -30.84 2.01
CA GLN A 312 -12.55 -29.89 2.75
C GLN A 312 -12.18 -28.43 2.48
N ALA A 313 -10.93 -28.15 2.12
CA ALA A 313 -10.53 -26.80 1.72
C ALA A 313 -11.10 -26.39 0.34
N LYS A 314 -11.30 -27.34 -0.57
CA LYS A 314 -12.02 -27.11 -1.84
C LYS A 314 -13.50 -26.72 -1.64
N ASP A 315 -14.13 -27.22 -0.58
CA ASP A 315 -15.54 -26.91 -0.25
C ASP A 315 -15.75 -25.50 0.36
N MET A 316 -14.70 -24.70 0.54
CA MET A 316 -14.81 -23.37 1.17
C MET A 316 -15.70 -22.41 0.36
N PRO A 317 -16.35 -21.41 1.01
CA PRO A 317 -17.15 -20.42 0.30
C PRO A 317 -16.34 -19.64 -0.73
N ALA A 318 -16.96 -19.22 -1.84
CA ALA A 318 -16.33 -18.33 -2.83
C ALA A 318 -15.81 -17.03 -2.20
N SER A 319 -16.46 -16.55 -1.13
CA SER A 319 -16.03 -15.39 -0.34
C SER A 319 -14.65 -15.55 0.31
N SER A 320 -14.06 -16.75 0.36
CA SER A 320 -12.67 -16.95 0.77
C SER A 320 -11.63 -16.36 -0.21
N PHE A 321 -12.04 -16.05 -1.46
CA PHE A 321 -11.21 -15.39 -2.47
C PHE A 321 -11.47 -13.88 -2.60
N GLU A 322 -12.58 -13.37 -2.05
CA GLU A 322 -12.92 -11.94 -2.12
C GLU A 322 -11.97 -11.11 -1.24
N LEU A 323 -11.26 -10.17 -1.86
CA LEU A 323 -10.49 -9.14 -1.16
C LEU A 323 -11.42 -8.33 -0.23
N LEU A 324 -10.85 -7.76 0.82
CA LEU A 324 -11.56 -6.75 1.62
C LEU A 324 -11.69 -5.45 0.82
N PRO A 325 -12.76 -4.65 1.05
CA PRO A 325 -12.81 -3.30 0.51
C PRO A 325 -11.65 -2.46 1.08
N PRO A 326 -11.15 -1.45 0.33
CA PRO A 326 -10.17 -0.49 0.83
C PRO A 326 -10.62 0.13 2.17
N ASN A 327 -9.67 0.39 3.05
CA ASN A 327 -9.93 0.95 4.37
C ASN A 327 -8.86 2.02 4.65
N PRO A 328 -9.07 3.27 4.18
CA PRO A 328 -8.04 4.29 4.13
C PRO A 328 -7.25 4.49 5.43
N LYS A 329 -7.88 4.30 6.60
CA LYS A 329 -7.19 4.38 7.90
C LYS A 329 -6.20 3.24 8.14
N LEU A 330 -6.49 2.02 7.69
CA LEU A 330 -5.55 0.90 7.78
C LEU A 330 -4.52 0.96 6.66
N ASP A 331 -4.90 1.40 5.47
CA ASP A 331 -3.98 1.65 4.36
C ASP A 331 -2.93 2.73 4.76
N GLU A 332 -3.38 3.86 5.33
CA GLU A 332 -2.54 4.92 5.92
C GLU A 332 -1.63 4.43 7.05
N GLN A 333 -2.16 3.61 7.97
CA GLN A 333 -1.37 3.03 9.06
C GLN A 333 -0.30 2.06 8.57
N ALA A 334 -0.56 1.31 7.49
CA ALA A 334 0.42 0.45 6.84
C ALA A 334 1.51 1.25 6.11
N SER A 335 1.21 2.47 5.65
CA SER A 335 2.16 3.39 5.01
C SER A 335 3.11 4.11 5.97
N GLY A 336 3.16 3.75 7.27
CA GLY A 336 4.30 4.00 8.16
C GLY A 336 4.51 5.43 8.68
N HIS A 337 4.31 6.49 7.90
CA HIS A 337 4.82 7.84 8.24
C HIS A 337 3.95 8.64 9.22
N HIS A 338 4.57 9.33 10.19
CA HIS A 338 3.97 10.48 10.87
C HIS A 338 4.44 11.75 10.18
N HIS A 339 3.50 12.50 9.62
CA HIS A 339 3.56 13.95 9.78
C HIS A 339 2.66 14.29 10.97
N HIS A 340 3.26 14.82 12.03
CA HIS A 340 2.49 15.35 13.16
C HIS A 340 1.99 16.74 12.79
N ASP A 341 0.68 16.92 12.74
CA ASP A 341 0.07 18.24 12.61
C ASP A 341 0.47 19.13 13.79
N HIS A 342 1.34 20.11 13.51
CA HIS A 342 1.13 21.41 14.11
C HIS A 342 -0.01 22.08 13.34
N HIS A 343 -1.16 22.28 13.99
CA HIS A 343 -2.26 23.10 13.47
C HIS A 343 -1.83 24.58 13.36
N GLY A 344 -1.05 24.89 12.32
CA GLY A 344 -1.40 25.96 11.41
C GLY A 344 -2.13 25.38 10.21
N ASP A 345 -2.95 26.21 9.56
CA ASP A 345 -3.31 26.00 8.15
C ASP A 345 -2.01 25.99 7.33
N GLY A 346 -1.65 24.87 6.69
CA GLY A 346 -0.22 24.57 6.52
C GLY A 346 0.17 23.35 5.67
N SER A 347 -0.51 23.13 4.54
CA SER A 347 -0.03 22.38 3.35
C SER A 347 0.97 21.22 3.58
N SER A 348 0.49 19.97 3.52
CA SER A 348 1.30 18.97 2.81
C SER A 348 1.27 19.36 1.33
N ASN A 349 2.44 19.60 0.73
CA ASN A 349 2.55 20.05 -0.66
C ASN A 349 2.11 18.92 -1.61
N SER A 350 0.81 18.93 -1.89
CA SER A 350 0.13 18.03 -2.79
C SER A 350 -0.79 18.86 -3.66
N ALA A 351 -0.63 18.79 -4.98
CA ALA A 351 -1.45 19.56 -5.90
C ALA A 351 -2.94 19.20 -5.70
N VAL A 352 -3.71 20.16 -5.19
CA VAL A 352 -5.10 19.92 -4.78
C VAL A 352 -5.99 20.03 -6.01
N MET A 353 -6.53 18.90 -6.46
CA MET A 353 -7.60 18.89 -7.46
C MET A 353 -8.95 19.12 -6.76
N THR A 354 -9.55 20.29 -6.94
CA THR A 354 -10.86 20.65 -6.36
C THR A 354 -11.92 20.74 -7.44
N GLU A 355 -13.05 20.04 -7.29
CA GLU A 355 -14.17 20.12 -8.23
C GLU A 355 -14.79 21.54 -8.25
N VAL A 356 -14.90 22.14 -9.44
CA VAL A 356 -15.59 23.42 -9.65
C VAL A 356 -17.07 23.14 -9.97
N LYS A 357 -17.84 22.93 -8.89
CA LYS A 357 -19.27 22.58 -8.95
C LYS A 357 -20.09 23.54 -9.82
N GLY A 358 -20.95 22.98 -10.66
CA GLY A 358 -21.88 23.76 -11.50
C GLY A 358 -21.19 24.56 -12.62
N TRP A 359 -19.93 24.26 -12.94
CA TRP A 359 -19.24 24.85 -14.08
C TRP A 359 -19.95 24.51 -15.40
N TYR A 360 -20.04 23.22 -15.74
CA TYR A 360 -20.63 22.77 -17.00
C TYR A 360 -22.13 23.07 -17.06
N LYS A 361 -22.50 23.93 -18.02
CA LYS A 361 -23.89 24.21 -18.39
C LYS A 361 -24.13 23.62 -19.77
N ALA A 362 -24.93 22.56 -19.83
CA ALA A 362 -25.32 21.96 -21.10
C ALA A 362 -25.95 23.04 -22.03
N PRO A 363 -25.57 23.10 -23.31
CA PRO A 363 -26.13 24.10 -24.22
C PRO A 363 -27.61 23.82 -24.46
N ALA A 364 -28.49 24.81 -24.26
CA ALA A 364 -29.94 24.61 -24.24
C ALA A 364 -30.51 24.09 -25.57
N ASP A 365 -29.95 24.54 -26.69
CA ASP A 365 -30.44 24.26 -28.04
C ASP A 365 -29.62 23.19 -28.79
N LEU A 366 -28.62 22.56 -28.14
CA LEU A 366 -27.77 21.54 -28.75
C LEU A 366 -27.86 20.20 -28.02
N LYS A 367 -28.17 19.15 -28.77
CA LYS A 367 -28.24 17.79 -28.25
C LYS A 367 -26.83 17.18 -28.15
N VAL A 368 -26.20 17.40 -26.99
CA VAL A 368 -24.94 16.75 -26.63
C VAL A 368 -25.14 15.24 -26.53
N GLY A 369 -24.34 14.49 -27.29
CA GLY A 369 -24.33 13.03 -27.33
C GLY A 369 -23.30 12.43 -26.38
N GLN A 370 -22.93 11.17 -26.57
CA GLN A 370 -21.76 10.59 -25.91
C GLN A 370 -20.53 11.48 -26.14
N VAL A 371 -19.87 11.95 -25.07
CA VAL A 371 -18.64 12.74 -25.19
C VAL A 371 -17.52 11.80 -25.63
N GLY A 372 -16.95 12.07 -26.80
CA GLY A 372 -15.81 11.33 -27.36
C GLY A 372 -14.50 11.83 -26.76
N GLY A 373 -14.34 13.14 -26.63
CA GLY A 373 -13.17 13.72 -26.00
C GLY A 373 -13.29 15.21 -25.65
N VAL A 374 -12.25 15.74 -25.03
CA VAL A 374 -12.09 17.13 -24.59
C VAL A 374 -10.64 17.59 -24.74
N ASP A 375 -10.42 18.84 -25.14
CA ASP A 375 -9.11 19.50 -25.00
C ASP A 375 -9.25 21.02 -24.81
N THR A 376 -8.17 21.77 -24.61
CA THR A 376 -8.18 23.22 -24.40
C THR A 376 -7.40 24.00 -25.44
N ASN A 377 -7.94 25.14 -25.87
CA ASN A 377 -7.28 26.06 -26.80
C ASN A 377 -6.31 27.03 -26.07
N SER A 378 -5.61 27.87 -26.84
CA SER A 378 -4.66 28.85 -26.31
C SER A 378 -5.28 29.90 -25.38
N GLU A 379 -6.58 30.22 -25.55
CA GLU A 379 -7.36 31.07 -24.64
C GLU A 379 -7.72 30.35 -23.32
N GLY A 380 -7.50 29.04 -23.24
CA GLY A 380 -7.84 28.21 -22.09
C GLY A 380 -9.34 27.97 -21.95
N HIS A 381 -10.10 28.05 -23.04
CA HIS A 381 -11.44 27.51 -23.15
C HIS A 381 -11.38 25.99 -23.35
N LEU A 382 -12.46 25.29 -22.99
CA LEU A 382 -12.61 23.86 -23.26
C LEU A 382 -13.30 23.67 -24.60
N VAL A 383 -12.77 22.81 -25.47
CA VAL A 383 -13.49 22.28 -26.64
C VAL A 383 -13.88 20.83 -26.36
N MET A 384 -15.19 20.55 -26.37
CA MET A 384 -15.77 19.21 -26.30
C MET A 384 -15.96 18.66 -27.71
N PHE A 385 -15.70 17.37 -27.91
CA PHE A 385 -16.07 16.61 -29.11
C PHE A 385 -17.08 15.51 -28.74
N HIS A 386 -18.31 15.56 -29.26
CA HIS A 386 -19.39 14.63 -28.91
C HIS A 386 -20.11 14.02 -30.13
N ARG A 387 -20.67 12.82 -29.93
CA ARG A 387 -21.29 11.99 -31.00
C ARG A 387 -22.70 12.43 -31.43
N GLY A 388 -23.17 13.61 -31.00
CA GLY A 388 -24.53 14.14 -31.27
C GLY A 388 -25.65 13.11 -31.09
N SER A 389 -26.41 12.84 -32.15
CA SER A 389 -27.44 11.80 -32.22
C SER A 389 -26.91 10.36 -32.23
N HIS A 390 -25.64 10.14 -32.59
CA HIS A 390 -25.06 8.82 -32.79
C HIS A 390 -24.55 8.21 -31.48
N VAL A 391 -24.58 6.88 -31.42
CA VAL A 391 -24.17 6.09 -30.24
C VAL A 391 -23.20 5.01 -30.68
N TRP A 392 -22.05 4.94 -30.01
CA TRP A 392 -21.19 3.76 -30.08
C TRP A 392 -21.80 2.69 -29.17
N ASP A 393 -22.38 1.67 -29.80
CA ASP A 393 -22.89 0.45 -29.20
C ASP A 393 -22.29 -0.79 -29.90
N ALA A 394 -22.70 -1.99 -29.47
CA ALA A 394 -22.25 -3.25 -30.06
C ALA A 394 -22.76 -3.49 -31.51
N ALA A 395 -23.57 -2.59 -32.07
CA ALA A 395 -24.09 -2.65 -33.43
C ALA A 395 -23.58 -1.49 -34.32
N ALA A 396 -22.61 -0.70 -33.83
CA ALA A 396 -22.01 0.39 -34.60
C ALA A 396 -21.12 -0.13 -35.76
N PHE A 397 -20.59 -1.35 -35.66
CA PHE A 397 -19.65 -1.95 -36.61
C PHE A 397 -20.03 -3.39 -36.95
N ASP A 398 -19.65 -3.85 -38.13
CA ASP A 398 -19.78 -5.24 -38.56
C ASP A 398 -18.57 -6.12 -38.16
N GLY A 399 -18.61 -7.41 -38.53
CA GLY A 399 -17.53 -8.38 -38.28
C GLY A 399 -16.27 -8.18 -39.14
N HIS A 400 -16.19 -7.11 -39.92
CA HIS A 400 -15.02 -6.65 -40.66
C HIS A 400 -14.55 -5.27 -40.18
N GLU A 401 -15.02 -4.83 -39.01
CA GLU A 401 -14.76 -3.54 -38.38
C GLU A 401 -15.28 -2.33 -39.18
N VAL A 402 -16.09 -2.53 -40.23
CA VAL A 402 -16.69 -1.47 -41.06
C VAL A 402 -17.91 -0.86 -40.34
N TYR A 403 -18.10 0.45 -40.41
CA TYR A 403 -19.24 1.11 -39.77
C TYR A 403 -20.56 0.64 -40.38
N ALA A 404 -21.45 0.08 -39.56
CA ALA A 404 -22.69 -0.55 -40.02
C ALA A 404 -23.81 0.47 -40.29
N LYS A 405 -23.80 1.61 -39.60
CA LYS A 405 -24.88 2.62 -39.61
C LYS A 405 -24.66 3.72 -40.66
N GLN A 406 -23.95 3.43 -41.76
CA GLN A 406 -23.61 4.42 -42.80
C GLN A 406 -24.84 5.10 -43.44
N ALA A 407 -25.98 4.40 -43.46
CA ALA A 407 -27.24 4.88 -44.02
C ALA A 407 -27.93 5.97 -43.17
N ASP A 408 -27.56 6.13 -41.90
CA ASP A 408 -28.16 7.11 -40.99
C ASP A 408 -27.71 8.56 -41.32
N GLY A 409 -26.66 8.70 -42.13
CA GLY A 409 -26.05 9.98 -42.49
C GLY A 409 -24.89 10.37 -41.59
N ALA A 410 -24.35 11.57 -41.79
CA ALA A 410 -23.42 12.19 -40.85
C ALA A 410 -24.20 12.75 -39.65
N ILE A 411 -23.52 12.97 -38.53
CA ILE A 411 -24.13 13.60 -37.35
C ILE A 411 -24.59 15.01 -37.75
N THR A 412 -25.90 15.28 -37.64
CA THR A 412 -26.50 16.55 -38.11
C THR A 412 -26.45 17.65 -37.05
N GLU A 413 -26.22 17.29 -35.78
CA GLU A 413 -25.90 18.23 -34.72
C GLU A 413 -24.44 18.70 -34.83
N ASN A 414 -24.14 19.94 -34.39
CA ASN A 414 -22.75 20.36 -34.16
C ASN A 414 -22.07 19.36 -33.21
N THR A 415 -20.88 18.86 -33.59
CA THR A 415 -20.15 17.86 -32.79
C THR A 415 -19.06 18.47 -31.92
N LEU A 416 -18.57 19.66 -32.25
CA LEU A 416 -17.63 20.42 -31.43
C LEU A 416 -18.34 21.58 -30.74
N VAL A 417 -18.04 21.78 -29.46
CA VAL A 417 -18.61 22.84 -28.62
C VAL A 417 -17.52 23.47 -27.77
N GLU A 418 -17.34 24.78 -27.90
CA GLU A 418 -16.39 25.56 -27.10
C GLU A 418 -17.08 26.18 -25.88
N PHE A 419 -16.50 25.99 -24.69
CA PHE A 419 -17.01 26.49 -23.41
C PHE A 419 -16.01 27.47 -22.79
N ASN A 420 -16.50 28.66 -22.43
CA ASN A 420 -15.67 29.67 -21.78
C ASN A 420 -15.26 29.26 -20.35
N SER A 421 -14.38 30.05 -19.73
CA SER A 421 -13.91 29.81 -18.35
C SER A 421 -15.04 29.73 -17.30
N SER A 422 -16.24 30.23 -17.60
CA SER A 422 -17.44 30.14 -16.77
C SER A 422 -18.39 28.99 -17.17
N GLY A 423 -17.95 28.08 -18.05
CA GLY A 423 -18.65 26.84 -18.41
C GLY A 423 -19.94 27.01 -19.20
N ASN A 424 -20.13 28.19 -19.81
CA ASN A 424 -21.18 28.41 -20.80
C ASN A 424 -20.61 28.11 -22.19
N ALA A 425 -21.37 27.41 -23.03
CA ALA A 425 -21.03 27.28 -24.45
C ALA A 425 -21.02 28.68 -25.11
N ILE A 426 -19.99 28.93 -25.92
CA ILE A 426 -19.79 30.20 -26.65
C ILE A 426 -19.74 30.03 -28.16
N ASP A 427 -19.37 28.85 -28.64
CA ASP A 427 -19.29 28.50 -30.06
C ASP A 427 -19.57 27.00 -30.25
N SER A 428 -20.03 26.60 -31.44
CA SER A 428 -20.18 25.19 -31.81
C SER A 428 -20.22 25.00 -33.33
N TRP A 429 -19.63 23.90 -33.81
CA TRP A 429 -19.50 23.59 -35.24
C TRP A 429 -19.28 22.09 -35.48
N GLY A 430 -19.06 21.69 -36.73
CA GLY A 430 -18.70 20.32 -37.10
C GLY A 430 -19.89 19.42 -37.43
N ASP A 431 -21.07 20.02 -37.62
CA ASP A 431 -22.21 19.34 -38.23
C ASP A 431 -21.84 18.71 -39.59
N ASN A 432 -22.47 17.59 -39.91
CA ASN A 432 -22.37 16.89 -41.20
C ASN A 432 -20.96 16.39 -41.60
N LEU A 433 -19.92 16.59 -40.78
CA LEU A 433 -18.55 16.12 -41.05
C LEU A 433 -18.30 14.68 -40.57
N PHE A 434 -18.76 14.37 -39.36
CA PHE A 434 -18.38 13.18 -38.59
C PHE A 434 -19.50 12.14 -38.48
N TYR A 435 -19.13 10.90 -38.13
CA TYR A 435 -20.02 9.75 -38.02
C TYR A 435 -19.91 9.05 -36.66
N LEU A 436 -18.70 8.97 -36.08
CA LEU A 436 -18.49 8.47 -34.73
C LEU A 436 -17.19 9.05 -34.10
N PRO A 437 -17.23 10.31 -33.64
CA PRO A 437 -16.17 10.98 -32.89
C PRO A 437 -15.49 10.15 -31.80
N HIS A 438 -14.16 10.23 -31.72
CA HIS A 438 -13.37 9.74 -30.58
C HIS A 438 -12.52 10.88 -29.99
N GLY A 439 -11.21 10.87 -30.19
CA GLY A 439 -10.28 11.83 -29.59
C GLY A 439 -10.26 13.20 -30.27
N ILE A 440 -9.81 14.20 -29.51
CA ILE A 440 -9.56 15.58 -29.92
C ILE A 440 -8.25 16.04 -29.30
N THR A 441 -7.46 16.81 -30.06
CA THR A 441 -6.22 17.43 -29.56
C THR A 441 -6.07 18.80 -30.20
N ILE A 442 -5.65 19.82 -29.45
CA ILE A 442 -5.44 21.17 -29.96
C ILE A 442 -3.95 21.49 -29.87
N ASP A 443 -3.31 21.69 -31.02
CA ASP A 443 -1.88 22.03 -31.03
C ASP A 443 -1.63 23.51 -30.69
N LYS A 444 -0.36 23.84 -30.43
CA LYS A 444 0.09 25.17 -29.99
C LYS A 444 -0.27 26.35 -30.93
N ASP A 445 -0.74 26.08 -32.15
CA ASP A 445 -1.19 27.09 -33.11
C ASP A 445 -2.73 27.06 -33.30
N ASP A 446 -3.44 26.52 -32.29
CA ASP A 446 -4.89 26.28 -32.23
C ASP A 446 -5.46 25.42 -33.38
N ASN A 447 -4.63 24.57 -34.01
CA ASN A 447 -5.17 23.59 -34.95
C ASN A 447 -5.80 22.42 -34.20
N ILE A 448 -7.01 22.06 -34.62
CA ILE A 448 -7.83 21.06 -33.95
C ILE A 448 -7.69 19.74 -34.71
N TRP A 449 -7.04 18.78 -34.07
CA TRP A 449 -6.85 17.41 -34.54
C TRP A 449 -7.96 16.53 -34.00
N LEU A 450 -8.52 15.66 -34.86
CA LEU A 450 -9.73 14.88 -34.54
C LEU A 450 -9.61 13.47 -35.10
N THR A 451 -10.06 12.47 -34.34
CA THR A 451 -10.18 11.08 -34.80
C THR A 451 -11.66 10.67 -34.91
N ASP A 452 -11.99 10.00 -36.02
CA ASP A 452 -13.30 9.37 -36.19
C ASP A 452 -13.13 7.88 -36.51
N VAL A 453 -13.68 7.05 -35.64
CA VAL A 453 -13.52 5.59 -35.70
C VAL A 453 -14.45 4.92 -36.72
N ALA A 454 -15.55 5.57 -37.11
CA ALA A 454 -16.44 5.10 -38.17
C ALA A 454 -15.86 5.42 -39.55
N LEU A 455 -15.21 6.59 -39.68
CA LEU A 455 -14.48 6.96 -40.88
C LEU A 455 -13.14 6.22 -40.99
N HIS A 456 -12.56 5.78 -39.87
CA HIS A 456 -11.19 5.27 -39.73
C HIS A 456 -10.14 6.30 -40.18
N GLN A 457 -10.36 7.57 -39.81
CA GLN A 457 -9.59 8.70 -40.28
C GLN A 457 -9.14 9.62 -39.14
N VAL A 458 -8.03 10.32 -39.40
CA VAL A 458 -7.49 11.41 -38.58
C VAL A 458 -7.53 12.68 -39.42
N PHE A 459 -7.98 13.79 -38.82
CA PHE A 459 -8.14 15.08 -39.46
C PHE A 459 -7.35 16.16 -38.72
N LYS A 460 -6.84 17.15 -39.46
CA LYS A 460 -6.39 18.44 -38.91
C LYS A 460 -7.25 19.56 -39.46
N PHE A 461 -7.85 20.38 -38.60
CA PHE A 461 -8.51 21.62 -38.96
C PHE A 461 -7.69 22.81 -38.46
N THR A 462 -7.73 23.92 -39.20
CA THR A 462 -7.01 25.15 -38.83
C THR A 462 -8.00 26.20 -38.32
N PRO A 463 -7.61 27.16 -37.46
CA PRO A 463 -8.48 28.27 -37.08
C PRO A 463 -9.06 29.04 -38.28
N ALA A 464 -8.31 29.08 -39.40
CA ALA A 464 -8.71 29.76 -40.64
C ALA A 464 -9.76 28.99 -41.48
N ASN A 465 -9.93 27.68 -41.28
CA ASN A 465 -10.96 26.89 -41.94
C ASN A 465 -11.37 25.67 -41.10
N ARG A 466 -12.58 25.74 -40.54
CA ARG A 466 -13.25 24.67 -39.77
C ARG A 466 -14.17 23.79 -40.64
N ASN A 467 -14.45 24.18 -41.88
CA ASN A 467 -15.35 23.46 -42.80
C ASN A 467 -14.61 22.46 -43.70
N THR A 468 -13.28 22.50 -43.74
CA THR A 468 -12.47 21.58 -44.55
C THR A 468 -11.14 21.33 -43.85
N PRO A 469 -10.76 20.07 -43.61
CA PRO A 469 -9.49 19.76 -42.96
C PRO A 469 -8.30 20.09 -43.88
N SER A 470 -7.22 20.61 -43.30
CA SER A 470 -5.95 20.86 -43.99
C SER A 470 -5.13 19.58 -44.20
N LEU A 471 -5.34 18.57 -43.35
CA LEU A 471 -4.78 17.22 -43.49
C LEU A 471 -5.86 16.18 -43.19
N THR A 472 -5.91 15.12 -44.00
CA THR A 472 -6.75 13.93 -43.75
C THR A 472 -5.92 12.67 -43.99
N LEU A 473 -5.82 11.81 -42.98
CA LEU A 473 -5.13 10.52 -43.07
C LEU A 473 -6.12 9.37 -42.85
N GLY A 474 -5.85 8.20 -43.44
CA GLY A 474 -6.75 7.03 -43.42
C GLY A 474 -7.79 7.03 -44.54
N GLN A 475 -8.58 5.96 -44.66
CA GLN A 475 -9.50 5.71 -45.78
C GLN A 475 -10.95 5.62 -45.28
N ARG A 476 -11.79 6.57 -45.72
CA ARG A 476 -13.18 6.75 -45.25
C ARG A 476 -13.98 5.44 -45.30
N PHE A 477 -14.54 5.03 -44.17
CA PHE A 477 -15.32 3.79 -43.94
C PHE A 477 -14.57 2.48 -44.27
N LYS A 478 -13.24 2.52 -44.43
CA LYS A 478 -12.44 1.36 -44.80
C LYS A 478 -11.33 1.12 -43.78
N PRO A 479 -11.50 0.17 -42.85
CA PRO A 479 -10.45 -0.19 -41.90
C PRO A 479 -9.25 -0.80 -42.64
N GLY A 480 -8.06 -0.60 -42.08
CA GLY A 480 -6.82 -1.17 -42.58
C GLY A 480 -5.68 -1.12 -41.57
N SER A 481 -4.57 -1.74 -41.93
CA SER A 481 -3.37 -1.89 -41.08
C SER A 481 -2.07 -1.51 -41.80
N THR A 482 -2.18 -0.79 -42.93
CA THR A 482 -1.01 -0.32 -43.69
C THR A 482 -0.41 0.94 -43.07
N GLU A 483 0.66 1.45 -43.68
CA GLU A 483 1.29 2.74 -43.33
C GLU A 483 0.37 3.95 -43.62
N THR A 484 -0.69 3.75 -44.42
CA THR A 484 -1.61 4.78 -44.95
C THR A 484 -3.08 4.48 -44.68
N SER A 485 -3.37 3.55 -43.77
CA SER A 485 -4.72 3.20 -43.31
C SER A 485 -4.71 2.86 -41.83
N PHE A 486 -5.77 3.26 -41.13
CA PHE A 486 -6.00 2.98 -39.72
C PHE A 486 -7.18 2.02 -39.58
N CYS A 487 -7.35 1.43 -38.41
CA CYS A 487 -8.56 0.73 -38.01
C CYS A 487 -8.99 1.25 -36.65
N LYS A 488 -9.89 2.25 -36.72
CA LYS A 488 -10.44 2.96 -35.56
C LYS A 488 -9.33 3.67 -34.76
N PRO A 489 -8.68 4.71 -35.36
CA PRO A 489 -7.71 5.53 -34.65
C PRO A 489 -8.41 6.25 -33.49
N THR A 490 -7.70 6.39 -32.38
CA THR A 490 -8.29 6.81 -31.11
C THR A 490 -7.88 8.22 -30.72
N ASP A 491 -6.61 8.58 -30.86
CA ASP A 491 -6.08 9.81 -30.30
C ASP A 491 -4.86 10.31 -31.09
N VAL A 492 -4.48 11.57 -30.84
CA VAL A 492 -3.34 12.26 -31.46
C VAL A 492 -2.49 12.93 -30.37
N ALA A 493 -1.18 13.03 -30.57
CA ALA A 493 -0.31 13.86 -29.75
C ALA A 493 0.67 14.63 -30.63
N VAL A 494 0.83 15.94 -30.44
CA VAL A 494 1.49 16.84 -31.41
C VAL A 494 2.70 17.53 -30.77
N LEU A 495 3.85 17.43 -31.43
CA LEU A 495 5.12 18.05 -31.05
C LEU A 495 5.17 19.52 -31.45
N SER A 496 6.04 20.30 -30.80
CA SER A 496 6.24 21.73 -31.10
C SER A 496 6.79 22.02 -32.50
N ASP A 497 7.39 21.04 -33.18
CA ASP A 497 7.82 21.13 -34.59
C ASP A 497 6.68 20.86 -35.61
N GLY A 498 5.51 20.43 -35.12
CA GLY A 498 4.34 20.07 -35.90
C GLY A 498 4.27 18.60 -36.31
N GLY A 499 5.31 17.80 -36.05
CA GLY A 499 5.24 16.34 -36.12
C GLY A 499 4.28 15.78 -35.07
N PHE A 500 3.76 14.57 -35.27
CA PHE A 500 2.69 14.05 -34.43
C PHE A 500 2.64 12.53 -34.35
N PHE A 501 1.97 12.03 -33.32
CA PHE A 501 1.71 10.62 -33.07
C PHE A 501 0.21 10.36 -33.23
N VAL A 502 -0.15 9.19 -33.77
CA VAL A 502 -1.51 8.67 -33.82
C VAL A 502 -1.55 7.31 -33.14
N SER A 503 -2.51 7.11 -32.24
CA SER A 503 -2.82 5.78 -31.70
C SER A 503 -3.85 5.07 -32.57
N ASP A 504 -3.45 3.96 -33.19
CA ASP A 504 -4.31 3.15 -34.04
C ASP A 504 -4.92 2.01 -33.21
N GLY A 505 -5.80 2.43 -32.30
CA GLY A 505 -6.01 1.78 -31.02
C GLY A 505 -6.74 0.44 -31.04
N TYR A 506 -7.94 0.39 -31.61
CA TYR A 506 -8.88 -0.71 -31.34
C TYR A 506 -8.57 -2.01 -32.10
N CYS A 507 -8.07 -1.95 -33.34
CA CYS A 507 -7.80 -3.17 -34.12
C CYS A 507 -6.32 -3.49 -34.28
N ASN A 508 -5.45 -2.47 -34.40
CA ASN A 508 -4.05 -2.64 -34.77
C ASN A 508 -3.09 -2.61 -33.56
N GLY A 509 -3.45 -1.90 -32.48
CA GLY A 509 -2.67 -1.89 -31.24
C GLY A 509 -1.27 -1.29 -31.43
N ARG A 510 -1.17 -0.21 -32.22
CA ARG A 510 0.10 0.45 -32.59
C ARG A 510 0.05 1.96 -32.39
N ILE A 511 1.22 2.57 -32.29
CA ILE A 511 1.45 4.02 -32.33
C ILE A 511 2.23 4.33 -33.60
N MET A 512 1.84 5.39 -34.31
CA MET A 512 2.42 5.80 -35.60
C MET A 512 2.85 7.26 -35.51
N ARG A 513 4.13 7.55 -35.75
CA ARG A 513 4.71 8.90 -35.78
C ARG A 513 4.81 9.41 -37.21
N PHE A 514 4.30 10.61 -37.44
CA PHE A 514 4.30 11.32 -38.71
C PHE A 514 5.12 12.61 -38.63
N ASP A 515 5.63 13.07 -39.77
CA ASP A 515 6.14 14.43 -39.90
C ASP A 515 4.98 15.44 -40.00
N LYS A 516 5.31 16.74 -39.92
CA LYS A 516 4.34 17.84 -40.00
C LYS A 516 3.50 17.90 -41.29
N ASP A 517 3.91 17.20 -42.34
CA ASP A 517 3.24 17.17 -43.64
C ASP A 517 2.37 15.90 -43.80
N GLY A 518 2.44 14.96 -42.84
CA GLY A 518 1.64 13.74 -42.79
C GLY A 518 2.33 12.49 -43.35
N HIS A 519 3.65 12.50 -43.59
CA HIS A 519 4.39 11.29 -43.98
C HIS A 519 4.75 10.44 -42.76
N LEU A 520 4.61 9.12 -42.86
CA LEU A 520 4.97 8.21 -41.77
C LEU A 520 6.49 8.17 -41.59
N VAL A 521 6.96 8.54 -40.40
CA VAL A 521 8.37 8.43 -39.98
C VAL A 521 8.66 7.05 -39.41
N ARG A 522 7.79 6.56 -38.52
CA ARG A 522 7.94 5.26 -37.84
C ARG A 522 6.62 4.77 -37.25
N GLN A 523 6.51 3.47 -37.02
CA GLN A 523 5.48 2.88 -36.17
C GLN A 523 6.09 1.90 -35.16
N TRP A 524 5.41 1.71 -34.04
CA TRP A 524 5.73 0.67 -33.04
C TRP A 524 4.46 0.20 -32.32
N GLY A 525 4.59 -0.83 -31.48
CA GLY A 525 3.45 -1.53 -30.89
C GLY A 525 2.93 -2.66 -31.76
N SER A 526 2.15 -3.55 -31.15
CA SER A 526 1.44 -4.64 -31.83
C SER A 526 0.24 -5.11 -31.01
N MET A 527 -0.81 -5.58 -31.68
CA MET A 527 -2.00 -6.14 -31.02
C MET A 527 -1.64 -7.37 -30.15
N ALA A 528 -2.09 -7.35 -28.90
CA ALA A 528 -1.83 -8.39 -27.91
C ALA A 528 -2.57 -9.72 -28.24
N VAL A 529 -1.82 -10.75 -28.61
CA VAL A 529 -2.38 -12.06 -29.02
C VAL A 529 -2.93 -12.86 -27.84
N LYS A 530 -4.25 -12.86 -27.66
CA LYS A 530 -4.96 -13.60 -26.61
C LYS A 530 -5.14 -15.09 -26.97
N GLY A 531 -4.10 -15.89 -26.74
CA GLY A 531 -4.15 -17.35 -26.89
C GLY A 531 -4.80 -18.09 -25.70
N LEU A 532 -5.03 -19.40 -25.85
CA LEU A 532 -5.58 -20.26 -24.77
C LEU A 532 -4.75 -20.28 -23.48
N PHE A 533 -3.48 -19.89 -23.56
CA PHE A 533 -2.55 -19.70 -22.44
C PHE A 533 -2.05 -18.24 -22.43
N SER A 534 -2.97 -17.28 -22.38
CA SER A 534 -2.65 -15.84 -22.43
C SER A 534 -1.73 -15.41 -21.28
N ARG A 535 -0.51 -14.98 -21.62
CA ARG A 535 0.41 -14.26 -20.71
C ARG A 535 -0.03 -12.79 -20.61
N LYS A 536 0.42 -12.06 -19.58
CA LYS A 536 0.35 -10.57 -19.60
C LYS A 536 1.10 -10.10 -20.86
N PRO A 537 0.52 -9.23 -21.71
CA PRO A 537 1.18 -8.78 -22.93
C PRO A 537 2.49 -8.06 -22.61
N ALA A 538 3.52 -8.25 -23.43
CA ALA A 538 4.82 -7.63 -23.24
C ALA A 538 4.74 -6.09 -23.33
N PRO A 539 5.79 -5.36 -22.92
CA PRO A 539 6.02 -4.00 -23.40
C PRO A 539 5.97 -3.95 -24.94
N ASN A 540 5.47 -2.86 -25.52
CA ASN A 540 5.16 -2.75 -26.96
C ASN A 540 4.10 -3.75 -27.48
N GLN A 541 3.30 -4.36 -26.60
CA GLN A 541 2.05 -5.02 -26.98
C GLN A 541 0.88 -4.26 -26.36
N PHE A 542 -0.18 -4.04 -27.12
CA PHE A 542 -1.34 -3.26 -26.68
C PHE A 542 -2.62 -4.04 -26.98
N THR A 543 -3.64 -3.94 -26.12
CA THR A 543 -4.98 -4.48 -26.44
C THR A 543 -5.88 -3.37 -26.99
N VAL A 544 -5.83 -2.16 -26.44
CA VAL A 544 -6.42 -0.94 -27.04
C VAL A 544 -5.57 0.24 -26.61
N VAL A 545 -4.87 0.88 -27.56
CA VAL A 545 -4.25 2.19 -27.30
C VAL A 545 -5.37 3.23 -27.35
N HIS A 546 -5.85 3.70 -26.21
CA HIS A 546 -7.09 4.49 -26.14
C HIS A 546 -6.85 6.00 -26.13
N SER A 547 -5.70 6.43 -25.61
CA SER A 547 -5.29 7.84 -25.47
C SER A 547 -3.77 7.95 -25.42
N LEU A 548 -3.24 9.10 -25.82
CA LEU A 548 -1.82 9.46 -25.79
C LEU A 548 -1.63 10.74 -24.96
N ALA A 549 -0.55 10.79 -24.18
CA ALA A 549 -0.14 12.01 -23.47
C ALA A 549 1.35 12.28 -23.68
N LEU A 550 1.68 13.51 -24.04
CA LEU A 550 3.01 13.97 -24.40
C LEU A 550 3.52 15.00 -23.38
N ASP A 551 4.72 14.78 -22.86
CA ASP A 551 5.55 15.78 -22.18
C ASP A 551 6.85 15.93 -22.97
N GLU A 552 6.80 16.78 -24.00
CA GLU A 552 7.93 17.07 -24.88
C GLU A 552 9.12 17.67 -24.11
N ALA A 553 8.89 18.35 -22.98
CA ALA A 553 9.94 18.90 -22.13
C ALA A 553 10.71 17.82 -21.34
N ARG A 554 10.23 16.57 -21.32
CA ARG A 554 10.87 15.40 -20.70
C ARG A 554 11.19 14.28 -21.70
N ASP A 555 10.99 14.51 -23.00
CA ASP A 555 11.02 13.48 -24.06
C ASP A 555 10.18 12.25 -23.68
N LEU A 556 8.92 12.48 -23.28
CA LEU A 556 8.04 11.44 -22.75
C LEU A 556 6.73 11.38 -23.52
N LEU A 557 6.44 10.24 -24.15
CA LEU A 557 5.15 9.90 -24.74
C LEU A 557 4.58 8.68 -24.01
N CYS A 558 3.48 8.87 -23.30
CA CYS A 558 2.75 7.79 -22.64
C CYS A 558 1.46 7.44 -23.40
N ALA A 559 1.02 6.19 -23.23
CA ALA A 559 -0.09 5.60 -23.96
C ALA A 559 -0.98 4.77 -23.03
N ALA A 560 -2.28 5.06 -23.02
CA ALA A 560 -3.29 4.33 -22.26
C ALA A 560 -3.62 3.00 -22.94
N ASP A 561 -3.15 1.88 -22.38
CA ASP A 561 -3.40 0.51 -22.87
C ASP A 561 -4.64 -0.07 -22.17
N ARG A 562 -5.79 0.55 -22.46
CA ARG A 562 -7.05 0.47 -21.70
C ARG A 562 -7.43 -0.94 -21.28
N ASN A 563 -7.46 -1.87 -22.25
CA ASN A 563 -7.94 -3.24 -22.03
C ASN A 563 -6.85 -4.19 -21.48
N ASN A 564 -5.68 -3.66 -21.11
CA ASN A 564 -4.64 -4.29 -20.30
C ASN A 564 -4.48 -3.62 -18.92
N ASN A 565 -5.38 -2.68 -18.56
CA ASN A 565 -5.41 -1.94 -17.29
C ASN A 565 -4.09 -1.21 -16.94
N ARG A 566 -3.32 -0.80 -17.95
CA ARG A 566 -2.01 -0.15 -17.77
C ARG A 566 -1.84 1.08 -18.65
N MET A 567 -0.87 1.91 -18.29
CA MET A 567 -0.25 2.90 -19.17
C MET A 567 1.17 2.42 -19.48
N GLN A 568 1.62 2.56 -20.73
CA GLN A 568 3.02 2.33 -21.13
C GLN A 568 3.64 3.67 -21.55
N CYS A 569 4.89 3.93 -21.17
CA CYS A 569 5.59 5.18 -21.47
C CYS A 569 6.88 4.94 -22.26
N PHE A 570 7.18 5.87 -23.16
CA PHE A 570 8.22 5.80 -24.17
C PHE A 570 8.97 7.13 -24.30
N GLN A 571 10.20 7.11 -24.80
CA GLN A 571 10.76 8.28 -25.49
C GLN A 571 10.00 8.55 -26.79
N THR A 572 10.02 9.79 -27.29
CA THR A 572 9.37 10.14 -28.56
C THR A 572 9.95 9.40 -29.77
N GLU A 573 11.19 8.91 -29.67
CA GLU A 573 11.87 8.05 -30.66
C GLU A 573 11.62 6.53 -30.44
N SER A 574 10.61 6.17 -29.65
CA SER A 574 10.09 4.81 -29.40
C SER A 574 10.94 3.85 -28.55
N GLU A 575 11.85 4.34 -27.69
CA GLU A 575 12.41 3.51 -26.61
C GLU A 575 11.36 3.33 -25.50
N PHE A 576 11.09 2.09 -25.06
CA PHE A 576 10.19 1.82 -23.93
C PHE A 576 10.89 2.09 -22.60
N LEU A 577 10.25 2.84 -21.71
CA LEU A 577 10.80 3.23 -20.42
C LEU A 577 10.23 2.38 -19.27
N TYR A 578 8.90 2.42 -19.08
CA TYR A 578 8.21 1.69 -18.01
C TYR A 578 6.71 1.55 -18.30
N GLU A 579 6.04 0.72 -17.50
CA GLU A 579 4.58 0.65 -17.43
C GLU A 579 4.07 0.98 -16.03
N TYR A 580 2.88 1.57 -15.95
CA TYR A 580 2.13 1.76 -14.71
C TYR A 580 0.86 0.90 -14.77
N ASP A 581 0.72 -0.05 -13.85
CA ASP A 581 -0.45 -0.93 -13.76
C ASP A 581 -1.53 -0.25 -12.89
N ALA A 582 -2.56 0.29 -13.54
CA ALA A 582 -3.60 1.06 -12.88
C ALA A 582 -4.67 0.18 -12.22
N SER A 583 -4.56 -1.15 -12.33
CA SER A 583 -5.51 -2.18 -11.85
C SER A 583 -6.93 -2.13 -12.46
N GLU A 584 -7.43 -0.96 -12.87
CA GLU A 584 -8.66 -0.77 -13.67
C GLU A 584 -8.33 -0.25 -15.09
N GLY A 585 -9.32 -0.25 -15.98
CA GLY A 585 -9.12 0.14 -17.38
C GLY A 585 -8.76 1.62 -17.50
N VAL A 586 -7.57 1.94 -18.03
CA VAL A 586 -7.12 3.32 -18.27
C VAL A 586 -7.78 3.85 -19.53
N PHE A 587 -8.66 4.83 -19.42
CA PHE A 587 -9.35 5.41 -20.57
C PHE A 587 -8.52 6.53 -21.19
N ALA A 588 -8.08 7.48 -20.39
CA ALA A 588 -7.35 8.64 -20.87
C ALA A 588 -6.30 9.11 -19.89
N ILE A 589 -5.33 9.84 -20.43
CA ILE A 589 -4.19 10.41 -19.74
C ILE A 589 -3.91 11.78 -20.34
N ALA A 590 -3.53 12.75 -19.51
CA ALA A 590 -3.10 14.07 -19.95
C ALA A 590 -1.89 14.52 -19.12
N SER A 591 -0.86 15.04 -19.80
CA SER A 591 0.29 15.64 -19.11
C SER A 591 -0.08 17.02 -18.57
N ARG A 592 0.42 17.34 -17.37
CA ARG A 592 0.29 18.65 -16.76
C ARG A 592 1.49 19.52 -17.16
N PRO A 593 1.27 20.60 -17.92
CA PRO A 593 2.35 21.49 -18.34
C PRO A 593 3.21 21.97 -17.17
N LYS A 594 4.52 22.10 -17.42
CA LYS A 594 5.57 22.48 -16.46
C LYS A 594 5.89 21.42 -15.41
N THR A 595 4.92 20.85 -14.70
CA THR A 595 5.20 19.88 -13.61
C THR A 595 5.51 18.48 -14.11
N GLY A 596 4.88 18.04 -15.22
CA GLY A 596 4.99 16.66 -15.70
C GLY A 596 4.24 15.64 -14.84
N ASP A 597 3.36 16.09 -13.94
CA ASP A 597 2.33 15.21 -13.38
C ASP A 597 1.43 14.72 -14.54
N MET A 598 0.91 13.49 -14.50
CA MET A 598 -0.13 13.06 -15.44
C MET A 598 -1.45 12.93 -14.70
N VAL A 599 -2.50 13.53 -15.25
CA VAL A 599 -3.87 13.26 -14.84
C VAL A 599 -4.33 12.02 -15.59
N MET A 600 -4.75 10.98 -14.88
CA MET A 600 -5.18 9.70 -15.44
C MET A 600 -6.64 9.41 -15.07
N VAL A 601 -7.43 9.02 -16.07
CA VAL A 601 -8.81 8.57 -15.92
C VAL A 601 -8.87 7.06 -16.07
N THR A 602 -9.36 6.38 -15.03
CA THR A 602 -9.76 4.96 -15.11
C THR A 602 -11.28 4.82 -15.08
N SER A 603 -11.80 3.74 -15.66
CA SER A 603 -13.24 3.42 -15.61
C SER A 603 -13.55 1.95 -15.84
N ASN A 604 -14.65 1.49 -15.25
CA ASN A 604 -15.16 0.14 -15.39
C ASN A 604 -16.56 0.15 -16.03
N GLN A 605 -16.62 -0.06 -17.36
CA GLN A 605 -17.87 0.00 -18.14
C GLN A 605 -18.94 -1.00 -17.69
N ASN A 606 -18.57 -2.05 -16.96
CA ASN A 606 -19.49 -3.07 -16.45
C ASN A 606 -19.99 -2.79 -15.02
N LYS A 607 -19.49 -1.74 -14.36
CA LYS A 607 -19.84 -1.36 -12.97
C LYS A 607 -20.30 0.09 -12.82
N ASP A 608 -20.18 0.88 -13.87
CA ASP A 608 -20.50 2.31 -13.90
C ASP A 608 -19.76 3.09 -12.79
N SER A 609 -18.45 2.86 -12.74
CA SER A 609 -17.53 3.44 -11.75
C SER A 609 -16.27 3.95 -12.46
N GLY A 610 -16.09 5.28 -12.44
CA GLY A 610 -14.85 5.94 -12.83
C GLY A 610 -14.02 6.41 -11.63
N HIS A 611 -12.72 6.60 -11.84
CA HIS A 611 -11.82 7.22 -10.88
C HIS A 611 -10.88 8.20 -11.60
N LEU A 612 -10.59 9.32 -10.94
CA LEU A 612 -9.61 10.31 -11.39
C LEU A 612 -8.35 10.18 -10.53
N HIS A 613 -7.19 10.04 -11.16
CA HIS A 613 -5.91 9.95 -10.46
C HIS A 613 -5.00 11.09 -10.90
N LEU A 614 -4.28 11.70 -9.95
CA LEU A 614 -3.07 12.47 -10.25
C LEU A 614 -1.88 11.56 -10.00
N LEU A 615 -1.09 11.31 -11.04
CA LEU A 615 0.14 10.55 -10.96
C LEU A 615 1.33 11.52 -11.05
N ARG A 616 2.31 11.40 -10.15
CA ARG A 616 3.56 12.17 -10.18
C ARG A 616 4.65 11.35 -10.85
N PHE A 617 5.48 12.00 -11.65
CA PHE A 617 6.48 11.32 -12.48
C PHE A 617 7.89 11.64 -12.01
N SER A 618 8.67 10.58 -11.81
CA SER A 618 10.12 10.65 -11.86
C SER A 618 10.59 10.32 -13.29
N ALA A 619 11.90 10.40 -13.54
CA ALA A 619 12.47 9.99 -14.83
C ALA A 619 12.33 8.47 -15.13
N THR A 620 11.90 7.65 -14.16
CA THR A 620 11.85 6.19 -14.28
C THR A 620 10.60 5.53 -13.67
N SER A 621 9.67 6.31 -13.10
CA SER A 621 8.50 5.78 -12.39
C SER A 621 7.32 6.76 -12.39
N ALA A 622 6.11 6.22 -12.19
CA ALA A 622 4.91 6.97 -11.87
C ALA A 622 4.39 6.56 -10.48
N GLU A 623 4.13 7.55 -9.62
CA GLU A 623 3.63 7.37 -8.26
C GLU A 623 2.24 8.00 -8.12
N LEU A 624 1.37 7.43 -7.27
CA LEU A 624 0.03 7.96 -7.07
C LEU A 624 0.05 9.19 -6.14
N GLY A 625 0.06 10.38 -6.73
CA GLY A 625 -0.01 11.66 -6.03
C GLY A 625 -1.40 11.99 -5.44
N GLY A 626 -2.45 11.29 -5.88
CA GLY A 626 -3.78 11.31 -5.27
C GLY A 626 -4.84 10.64 -6.14
N THR A 627 -5.93 10.17 -5.53
CA THR A 627 -7.16 9.77 -6.24
C THR A 627 -8.29 10.71 -5.81
N PHE A 628 -9.04 11.21 -6.79
CA PHE A 628 -10.07 12.22 -6.65
C PHE A 628 -11.41 11.70 -7.21
N THR A 629 -12.50 12.24 -6.68
CA THR A 629 -13.88 11.98 -7.11
C THR A 629 -14.65 13.30 -7.12
N PRO A 630 -15.86 13.37 -7.72
CA PRO A 630 -16.76 14.48 -7.44
C PRO A 630 -17.10 14.52 -5.94
N ALA A 631 -17.54 15.67 -5.46
CA ALA A 631 -17.78 15.91 -4.04
C ALA A 631 -19.19 15.51 -3.56
N GLU A 632 -20.12 15.23 -4.47
CA GLU A 632 -21.50 14.81 -4.15
C GLU A 632 -21.97 13.60 -5.00
N ASP A 633 -21.56 13.52 -6.27
CA ASP A 633 -21.86 12.39 -7.18
C ASP A 633 -20.72 11.36 -7.27
N LYS A 634 -21.02 10.20 -7.86
CA LYS A 634 -20.01 9.26 -8.35
C LYS A 634 -19.77 9.50 -9.84
N PHE A 635 -18.52 9.33 -10.28
CA PHE A 635 -18.23 9.21 -11.70
C PHE A 635 -18.90 7.94 -12.26
N HIS A 636 -19.68 8.10 -13.32
CA HIS A 636 -20.11 7.01 -14.20
C HIS A 636 -18.92 6.58 -15.09
N VAL A 637 -19.18 5.94 -16.23
CA VAL A 637 -18.14 5.71 -17.26
C VAL A 637 -17.55 7.03 -17.74
N LEU A 638 -16.33 7.33 -17.28
CA LEU A 638 -15.48 8.37 -17.84
C LEU A 638 -14.85 7.89 -19.16
N HIS A 639 -14.51 8.83 -20.04
CA HIS A 639 -13.94 8.53 -21.35
C HIS A 639 -12.64 9.27 -21.63
N ASP A 640 -12.52 10.53 -21.21
CA ASP A 640 -11.40 11.39 -21.60
C ASP A 640 -11.00 12.43 -20.54
N VAL A 641 -9.79 12.99 -20.65
CA VAL A 641 -9.29 14.08 -19.80
C VAL A 641 -8.40 15.06 -20.57
N ALA A 642 -8.66 16.35 -20.36
CA ALA A 642 -7.78 17.45 -20.76
C ALA A 642 -7.13 18.13 -19.55
N VAL A 643 -5.97 18.76 -19.76
CA VAL A 643 -5.35 19.70 -18.82
C VAL A 643 -5.07 21.01 -19.53
N SER A 644 -5.42 22.14 -18.91
CA SER A 644 -5.19 23.46 -19.51
C SER A 644 -3.70 23.77 -19.66
N SER A 645 -3.36 24.50 -20.73
CA SER A 645 -1.99 24.91 -21.11
C SER A 645 -1.18 25.62 -20.00
N ASP A 646 -1.85 26.24 -19.03
CA ASP A 646 -1.25 26.86 -17.86
C ASP A 646 -0.93 25.90 -16.70
N GLY A 647 -1.48 24.68 -16.71
CA GLY A 647 -1.40 23.66 -15.66
C GLY A 647 -2.38 23.86 -14.49
N SER A 648 -3.37 24.76 -14.61
CA SER A 648 -4.26 25.17 -13.50
C SER A 648 -5.63 24.48 -13.46
N ARG A 649 -6.06 23.82 -14.53
CA ARG A 649 -7.39 23.18 -14.63
C ARG A 649 -7.29 21.83 -15.34
N ALA A 650 -8.09 20.87 -14.90
CA ALA A 650 -8.34 19.62 -15.60
C ALA A 650 -9.83 19.50 -15.94
N TYR A 651 -10.15 18.92 -17.09
CA TYR A 651 -11.53 18.72 -17.55
C TYR A 651 -11.75 17.25 -17.85
N ILE A 652 -12.74 16.64 -17.20
CA ILE A 652 -12.95 15.18 -17.21
C ILE A 652 -14.26 14.86 -17.93
N ALA A 653 -14.19 14.17 -19.07
CA ALA A 653 -15.36 13.83 -19.88
C ALA A 653 -16.02 12.53 -19.40
N GLN A 654 -17.34 12.60 -19.17
CA GLN A 654 -18.19 11.46 -18.88
C GLN A 654 -18.97 11.03 -20.13
N LEU A 655 -18.94 9.74 -20.45
CA LEU A 655 -19.55 9.20 -21.68
C LEU A 655 -21.07 9.28 -21.67
N SER A 656 -21.69 8.86 -20.55
CA SER A 656 -23.15 8.77 -20.40
C SER A 656 -23.51 8.67 -18.90
N PRO A 657 -24.42 9.51 -18.37
CA PRO A 657 -24.99 10.69 -19.02
C PRO A 657 -23.88 11.71 -19.37
N PRO A 658 -23.96 12.39 -20.53
CA PRO A 658 -22.87 13.22 -21.01
C PRO A 658 -22.69 14.47 -20.14
N TYR A 659 -21.49 14.61 -19.58
CA TYR A 659 -21.13 15.65 -18.64
C TYR A 659 -19.63 15.93 -18.72
N VAL A 660 -19.19 17.13 -18.32
CA VAL A 660 -17.77 17.43 -18.10
C VAL A 660 -17.58 18.03 -16.72
N TYR A 661 -16.75 17.39 -15.91
CA TYR A 661 -16.32 17.93 -14.63
C TYR A 661 -15.11 18.83 -14.84
N GLN A 662 -15.11 20.04 -14.29
CA GLN A 662 -13.90 20.83 -14.14
C GLN A 662 -13.31 20.59 -12.74
N PHE A 663 -12.01 20.32 -12.67
CA PHE A 663 -11.22 20.43 -11.45
C PHE A 663 -10.24 21.59 -11.57
N SER A 664 -10.15 22.46 -10.56
CA SER A 664 -9.02 23.38 -10.40
C SER A 664 -7.84 22.63 -9.77
N MET A 665 -6.63 22.90 -10.25
CA MET A 665 -5.40 22.26 -9.82
C MET A 665 -4.44 23.32 -9.26
N SER A 666 -4.23 23.36 -7.95
CA SER A 666 -3.25 24.28 -7.37
C SER A 666 -1.83 23.93 -7.82
N ALA A 667 -1.03 24.95 -8.11
CA ALA A 667 0.42 24.84 -8.04
C ALA A 667 0.84 25.09 -6.58
N GLU A 668 1.97 24.51 -6.17
CA GLU A 668 2.53 24.74 -4.84
C GLU A 668 2.95 26.21 -4.69
N THR A 669 2.31 26.94 -3.77
CA THR A 669 2.76 28.29 -3.41
C THR A 669 3.98 28.20 -2.51
N ASP A 670 5.17 28.34 -3.10
CA ASP A 670 6.41 28.55 -2.35
C ASP A 670 6.30 29.84 -1.53
N SER A 671 6.15 29.67 -0.21
CA SER A 671 5.94 30.76 0.75
C SER A 671 7.22 31.51 1.12
N ARG A 672 8.21 31.54 0.21
CA ARG A 672 9.55 32.11 0.42
C ARG A 672 9.97 33.26 -0.51
N GLN A 673 9.04 34.03 -1.09
CA GLN A 673 9.36 35.42 -1.49
C GLN A 673 8.15 36.33 -1.74
N ASN A 674 7.72 37.11 -0.72
CA ASN A 674 7.37 38.52 -0.92
C ASN A 674 7.20 39.31 0.39
N SER A 675 8.29 39.92 0.87
CA SER A 675 8.24 40.97 1.89
C SER A 675 9.26 42.09 1.62
N HIS A 676 9.64 42.29 0.35
CA HIS A 676 10.35 43.50 -0.08
C HIS A 676 9.39 44.69 -0.12
N GLN A 677 9.12 45.27 1.05
CA GLN A 677 8.56 46.62 1.15
C GLN A 677 9.57 47.64 0.59
N THR A 678 9.18 48.31 -0.49
CA THR A 678 9.93 49.42 -1.09
C THR A 678 9.79 50.69 -0.26
N HIS A 679 10.71 50.90 0.70
CA HIS A 679 10.86 52.19 1.40
C HIS A 679 12.26 52.79 1.26
N THR A 680 12.38 53.62 0.21
CA THR A 680 13.19 54.82 0.02
C THR A 680 14.38 55.09 0.96
N PHE A 681 15.57 55.15 0.37
CA PHE A 681 16.78 55.74 0.97
C PHE A 681 16.64 57.27 1.13
N MET A 682 16.68 57.80 2.35
CA MET A 682 17.09 59.20 2.66
C MET A 682 17.44 59.37 4.15
N GLY A 683 18.34 60.32 4.45
CA GLY A 683 18.42 60.96 5.77
C GLY A 683 19.42 60.38 6.78
N SER A 684 20.64 60.96 6.81
CA SER A 684 21.52 60.88 7.98
C SER A 684 21.22 62.01 8.97
N SER A 685 21.14 61.73 10.28
CA SER A 685 21.31 62.72 11.34
C SER A 685 21.71 62.12 12.70
N HIS A 686 22.20 62.97 13.60
CA HIS A 686 22.93 62.65 14.83
C HIS A 686 22.10 62.61 16.12
N ARG A 687 22.65 61.95 17.17
CA ARG A 687 22.47 62.23 18.63
C ARG A 687 21.05 62.02 19.18
N GLU A 688 20.76 61.93 20.48
CA GLU A 688 21.47 61.71 21.77
C GLU A 688 20.44 60.90 22.63
N GLY A 689 20.68 60.15 23.71
CA GLY A 689 21.69 60.12 24.76
C GLY A 689 20.95 59.82 26.10
N SER A 690 21.57 59.14 27.08
CA SER A 690 21.01 58.84 28.45
C SER A 690 19.74 57.95 28.53
N SER A 691 19.46 57.20 29.62
CA SER A 691 20.27 56.79 30.78
C SER A 691 19.67 55.61 31.57
N VAL A 692 20.54 54.70 32.02
CA VAL A 692 20.58 54.04 33.35
C VAL A 692 19.27 53.87 34.15
N SER A 693 18.88 52.62 34.40
CA SER A 693 18.78 52.11 35.78
C SER A 693 18.80 50.57 35.83
N SER A 694 19.45 50.01 36.84
CA SER A 694 19.42 48.58 37.17
C SER A 694 18.99 48.43 38.63
N GLN A 695 18.28 47.34 38.96
CA GLN A 695 18.50 46.62 40.24
C GLN A 695 17.68 45.32 40.40
N ASN A 696 18.22 44.44 41.25
CA ASN A 696 17.55 43.40 42.05
C ASN A 696 16.99 42.14 41.37
N VAL A 697 17.87 41.15 41.15
CA VAL A 697 17.54 39.71 41.19
C VAL A 697 18.49 38.99 42.17
N PRO A 698 18.04 38.62 43.39
CA PRO A 698 18.85 37.79 44.28
C PRO A 698 18.04 36.75 45.09
N ILE A 699 17.42 35.76 44.43
CA ILE A 699 16.79 34.59 45.13
C ILE A 699 17.21 33.25 44.53
N VAL A 700 17.14 33.08 43.21
CA VAL A 700 17.27 31.77 42.54
C VAL A 700 18.65 31.10 42.73
N VAL A 701 19.72 31.89 42.79
CA VAL A 701 21.11 31.37 42.83
C VAL A 701 21.45 30.67 44.16
N ALA A 702 20.81 31.05 45.27
CA ALA A 702 21.11 30.46 46.59
C ALA A 702 20.60 29.01 46.73
N VAL A 703 19.50 28.66 46.05
CA VAL A 703 18.85 27.34 46.17
C VAL A 703 19.66 26.25 45.45
N MET A 704 20.24 26.58 44.29
CA MET A 704 20.98 25.64 43.44
C MET A 704 22.24 25.02 44.09
N LEU A 705 22.82 25.69 45.10
CA LEU A 705 24.07 25.23 45.75
C LEU A 705 23.83 24.40 47.02
N ILE A 706 22.66 24.51 47.66
CA ILE A 706 22.40 23.84 48.94
C ILE A 706 22.04 22.36 48.74
N VAL A 707 21.23 22.04 47.73
CA VAL A 707 20.76 20.67 47.46
C VAL A 707 21.91 19.67 47.17
N PRO A 708 22.90 19.98 46.30
CA PRO A 708 24.00 19.05 46.03
C PRO A 708 24.84 18.75 47.27
N ILE A 709 25.10 19.76 48.11
CA ILE A 709 25.90 19.62 49.34
C ILE A 709 25.17 18.74 50.36
N ALA A 710 23.85 18.91 50.50
CA ALA A 710 23.03 18.05 51.36
C ALA A 710 23.08 16.58 50.91
N CYS A 711 22.96 16.30 49.61
CA CYS A 711 23.06 14.95 49.05
C CYS A 711 24.44 14.30 49.30
N ILE A 712 25.53 15.06 49.18
CA ILE A 712 26.89 14.58 49.47
C ILE A 712 27.08 14.26 50.95
N LEU A 713 26.54 15.09 51.85
CA LEU A 713 26.61 14.84 53.31
C LEU A 713 25.80 13.60 53.71
N ILE A 714 24.64 13.36 53.07
CA ILE A 714 23.81 12.17 53.32
C ILE A 714 24.51 10.89 52.83
N THR A 715 25.10 10.89 51.63
CA THR A 715 25.83 9.70 51.13
C THR A 715 27.08 9.40 51.96
N LEU A 716 27.82 10.41 52.42
CA LEU A 716 28.92 10.25 53.37
C LEU A 716 28.46 9.69 54.73
N LEU A 717 27.29 10.11 55.23
CA LEU A 717 26.72 9.58 56.47
C LEU A 717 26.33 8.10 56.32
N ILE A 718 25.68 7.73 55.21
CA ILE A 718 25.34 6.33 54.88
C ILE A 718 26.61 5.47 54.76
N TYR A 719 27.64 5.96 54.07
CA TYR A 719 28.94 5.29 53.95
C TYR A 719 29.62 5.09 55.31
N LYS A 720 29.54 6.08 56.21
CA LYS A 720 30.07 5.98 57.58
C LYS A 720 29.32 4.95 58.43
N ILE A 721 27.99 4.87 58.31
CA ILE A 721 27.17 3.84 58.96
C ILE A 721 27.51 2.44 58.41
N TYR A 722 27.65 2.31 57.09
CA TYR A 722 28.01 1.05 56.44
C TYR A 722 29.40 0.54 56.87
N THR A 723 30.41 1.40 56.81
CA THR A 723 31.79 1.06 57.22
C THR A 723 31.95 0.78 58.71
N GLN A 724 31.11 1.38 59.58
CA GLN A 724 31.03 0.97 61.00
C GLN A 724 30.39 -0.42 61.17
N LYS A 725 29.43 -0.80 60.33
CA LYS A 725 28.74 -2.11 60.42
C LYS A 725 29.56 -3.30 59.89
N VAL A 726 30.51 -3.04 58.98
CA VAL A 726 31.39 -4.07 58.39
C VAL A 726 32.64 -4.36 59.25
N ARG A 727 32.98 -3.51 60.22
CA ARG A 727 34.20 -3.64 61.05
C ARG A 727 34.10 -4.68 62.19
N GLY A 728 33.28 -5.72 61.98
CA GLY A 728 32.86 -6.71 62.99
C GLY A 728 32.99 -8.18 62.56
N SER A 729 33.84 -8.49 61.57
CA SER A 729 34.23 -9.87 61.26
C SER A 729 35.68 -9.92 60.78
N GLN A 730 36.49 -10.81 61.36
CA GLN A 730 37.87 -11.06 60.92
C GLN A 730 37.93 -12.33 60.07
N GLY A 731 38.44 -12.21 58.86
CA GLY A 731 38.81 -13.35 58.01
C GLY A 731 40.00 -12.97 57.14
N LYS A 732 41.16 -13.57 57.39
CA LYS A 732 42.33 -13.38 56.51
C LYS A 732 42.07 -14.04 55.15
N PHE A 733 42.37 -13.32 54.08
CA PHE A 733 42.98 -13.93 52.91
C PHE A 733 44.18 -13.09 52.49
N ASP A 734 45.26 -13.77 52.11
CA ASP A 734 46.55 -13.18 51.77
C ASP A 734 46.73 -13.19 50.24
N MET A 735 47.47 -12.22 49.70
CA MET A 735 47.66 -12.04 48.25
C MET A 735 49.15 -11.88 47.92
N GLY A 736 49.88 -12.99 48.08
CA GLY A 736 51.33 -13.06 47.85
C GLY A 736 51.69 -13.69 46.51
N ASN A 737 52.57 -13.00 45.77
CA ASN A 737 53.23 -13.37 44.50
C ASN A 737 52.32 -13.51 43.26
N ILE A 738 52.40 -12.66 42.23
CA ILE A 738 53.54 -12.10 41.44
C ILE A 738 54.01 -13.05 40.34
N PHE A 739 54.00 -12.53 39.11
CA PHE A 739 54.49 -13.17 37.88
C PHE A 739 56.02 -13.23 37.84
N SER A 740 56.61 -14.40 37.57
CA SER A 740 57.86 -14.50 36.76
C SER A 740 58.23 -15.95 36.37
N GLY A 741 58.12 -16.28 35.08
CA GLY A 741 59.00 -17.23 34.35
C GLY A 741 58.97 -18.74 34.68
N GLY A 742 59.19 -19.59 33.66
CA GLY A 742 59.51 -21.02 33.84
C GLY A 742 58.88 -21.97 32.81
N THR A 743 59.52 -22.13 31.64
CA THR A 743 59.07 -23.05 30.59
C THR A 743 59.34 -24.53 30.90
N LYS A 744 58.40 -25.43 30.57
CA LYS A 744 58.65 -26.69 29.83
C LYS A 744 57.38 -27.50 29.44
N ARG A 745 57.08 -27.48 28.13
CA ARG A 745 56.72 -28.60 27.21
C ARG A 745 55.87 -29.79 27.75
N GLY A 746 54.74 -30.06 27.10
CA GLY A 746 53.86 -31.21 27.43
C GLY A 746 52.65 -31.45 26.49
N ASP A 747 52.85 -31.29 25.18
CA ASP A 747 52.04 -31.71 24.01
C ASP A 747 50.55 -32.13 24.17
N ARG A 748 49.65 -31.42 23.47
CA ARG A 748 48.89 -32.02 22.34
C ARG A 748 48.20 -30.97 21.43
N VAL A 749 48.16 -31.29 20.14
CA VAL A 749 47.60 -30.55 19.00
C VAL A 749 46.14 -31.00 18.77
N GLY A 750 45.17 -30.22 18.28
CA GLY A 750 45.17 -28.84 17.77
C GLY A 750 44.70 -28.75 16.30
N PHE A 751 43.49 -28.25 16.01
CA PHE A 751 43.01 -28.08 14.63
C PHE A 751 41.98 -26.96 14.49
N SER A 752 42.18 -26.13 13.44
CA SER A 752 41.22 -25.20 12.82
C SER A 752 41.60 -25.07 11.31
N PRO A 753 40.95 -24.22 10.48
CA PRO A 753 40.18 -24.68 9.32
C PRO A 753 40.88 -24.48 7.96
N LEU A 754 40.30 -25.06 6.89
CA LEU A 754 40.62 -24.74 5.49
C LEU A 754 39.37 -24.81 4.60
N ALA A 755 39.46 -24.17 3.43
CA ALA A 755 38.46 -24.16 2.36
C ALA A 755 39.14 -24.06 0.96
N THR A 756 38.35 -24.33 -0.09
CA THR A 756 38.56 -24.02 -1.53
C THR A 756 39.81 -24.56 -2.27
N ASN A 757 39.52 -25.40 -3.29
CA ASN A 757 40.10 -25.41 -4.66
C ASN A 757 41.61 -25.80 -4.79
N GLU A 758 42.20 -26.27 -5.91
CA GLU A 758 41.88 -26.56 -7.34
C GLU A 758 43.00 -27.53 -7.85
N ASP A 759 43.00 -28.28 -8.98
CA ASP A 759 42.06 -28.60 -10.07
C ASP A 759 42.51 -29.90 -10.82
N GLN A 760 41.76 -30.36 -11.85
CA GLN A 760 42.14 -31.16 -13.04
C GLN A 760 42.82 -32.56 -12.94
N TYR A 761 42.22 -33.55 -13.62
CA TYR A 761 42.93 -34.47 -14.54
C TYR A 761 41.94 -35.11 -15.55
N THR A 762 42.47 -35.53 -16.69
CA THR A 762 41.78 -35.93 -17.93
C THR A 762 42.56 -37.07 -18.62
N ASP A 763 42.01 -37.96 -19.45
CA ASP A 763 40.64 -38.39 -19.83
C ASP A 763 40.79 -39.75 -20.57
N ASP A 764 39.71 -40.48 -20.90
CA ASP A 764 39.66 -41.44 -22.05
C ASP A 764 38.22 -41.96 -22.32
N GLU A 765 37.95 -42.41 -23.55
CA GLU A 765 36.63 -42.79 -24.10
C GLU A 765 36.38 -44.32 -24.13
N ASP A 766 35.11 -44.75 -24.35
CA ASP A 766 34.81 -45.83 -25.30
C ASP A 766 33.34 -45.83 -25.79
N GLU A 767 33.06 -46.46 -26.93
CA GLU A 767 31.82 -46.30 -27.72
C GLU A 767 30.58 -47.09 -27.25
N LEU A 768 29.37 -46.61 -27.62
CA LEU A 768 28.32 -47.45 -28.21
C LEU A 768 27.23 -46.63 -28.94
N SER A 769 26.92 -47.01 -30.19
CA SER A 769 26.02 -46.29 -31.10
C SER A 769 24.97 -47.24 -31.74
N ASN A 770 24.19 -46.71 -32.71
CA ASN A 770 23.22 -47.41 -33.57
C ASN A 770 21.87 -47.85 -32.95
N GLU A 771 20.75 -47.91 -33.68
CA GLU A 771 20.28 -47.01 -34.77
C GLU A 771 18.75 -47.12 -34.90
N LYS A 772 18.14 -46.44 -35.87
CA LYS A 772 16.69 -46.47 -36.13
C LYS A 772 16.27 -47.76 -36.85
N GLN A 773 15.07 -48.27 -36.54
CA GLN A 773 14.26 -48.97 -37.55
C GLN A 773 12.76 -48.70 -37.39
N THR A 774 12.15 -48.21 -38.46
CA THR A 774 10.70 -48.10 -38.64
C THR A 774 10.17 -49.28 -39.43
N PHE A 775 9.04 -49.86 -39.01
CA PHE A 775 8.26 -50.78 -39.85
C PHE A 775 6.93 -50.14 -40.27
N VAL A 776 6.53 -50.41 -41.51
CA VAL A 776 5.27 -49.99 -42.11
C VAL A 776 4.70 -51.18 -42.89
N VAL A 777 3.42 -51.48 -42.70
CA VAL A 777 2.47 -51.97 -43.73
C VAL A 777 1.06 -51.92 -43.11
N ARG A 778 0.03 -51.70 -43.93
CA ARG A 778 -1.38 -51.60 -43.50
C ARG A 778 -2.14 -52.94 -43.69
N PRO A 779 -3.43 -53.05 -43.32
CA PRO A 779 -4.52 -52.51 -44.16
C PRO A 779 -5.14 -51.18 -43.69
#